data_AF-A0AAF1K3B0-F1
#
_entry.id   AF-A0AAF1K3B0-F1
#
_cell.length_a   1.000
_cell.length_b   1.000
_cell.length_c   1.000
_cell.angle_alpha   90.00
_cell.angle_beta   90.00
_cell.angle_gamma   90.00
#
_symmetry.space_group_name_H-M   'P 1'
#
loop_
_entity.id
_entity.type
_entity.pdbx_description
1 polymer ?
#
loop_
_entity_poly.entity_id
_entity_poly.type
_entity_poly.pdbx_seq_one_letter_code
_entity_poly.pdbx_strand_id
1 'polypeptide(L)'
;MSEPMAGGEGGSVVAPVTDAAAAWDLLTAGAFEPAAAAYAALIGATPLDTDLHAFHAMALAKLGRLDVAEAAIAPALALRLKNIVPLIIAAEIATMRADWPSAAVRWRRVASGKPRTYTRWMRFEPRPEPVTPWLRHVEALYHDARDAEAEAAWGEALALYPDNLALLRLPADIATARGDHALAGRLWTAALERSGRHPGLVGAALAAAWHAGPALRAAGEPQAASGYFLPSSEVQAWNDALRAEAPLRYLRPIAPVPSIEIIEGALLMPHMPQPSDAPPEFARTMRGGVFDADGRIVPNAIQLVRPHVPDAPFGPLAAFEPLPGRWIYAAGHIYGHIGHFLMDCLGRVWAAERAGGPVDGLIFLTAYNPTLGAGGFDFRSPERHTHFMNSEGGFVANLLRIFGGITKHRVAVRPMRVAELLVPSQLLSLRPSDAASHPLFRAFIRRSVQAVCDGPGPPTPPRLYVSRARLREDRGPLFQEKALERCLEAQGYAIIYPEALSLDEQLRLYWNATHIITATGTAAHIAAMAMRGHQQVALLKRNPSQDGLFDDQLRAMGAARVTWIDAVTGHFEDRAPGAARFRVYRAPHAIDVGGAMAALQEAGFVDQVGAIPDAAADAEALTQFHERLRRFAPESAYAFVRRWA
;
A
#
# COMPACT_ATOMS: atom_id res chain seq x y z
N MET A 1 -70.17 14.45 -12.03
CA MET A 1 -68.98 15.06 -12.66
C MET A 1 -68.07 15.53 -11.53
N SER A 2 -66.81 15.09 -11.58
CA SER A 2 -65.62 15.58 -10.85
C SER A 2 -65.60 15.56 -9.31
N GLU A 3 -64.97 14.51 -8.76
CA GLU A 3 -64.10 14.59 -7.58
C GLU A 3 -62.63 14.39 -8.04
N PRO A 4 -61.63 15.15 -7.53
CA PRO A 4 -60.24 14.92 -7.86
C PRO A 4 -59.53 14.01 -6.85
N MET A 5 -59.10 12.86 -7.36
CA MET A 5 -57.79 12.20 -7.23
C MET A 5 -56.92 12.53 -6.00
N ALA A 6 -56.79 11.52 -5.13
CA ALA A 6 -55.64 11.34 -4.25
C ALA A 6 -54.39 10.96 -5.06
N GLY A 7 -53.32 11.74 -4.94
CA GLY A 7 -51.97 11.38 -5.39
C GLY A 7 -51.13 11.00 -4.17
N GLY A 8 -50.78 9.71 -4.06
CA GLY A 8 -49.94 9.18 -2.99
C GLY A 8 -48.47 9.51 -3.21
N GLU A 9 -47.86 10.06 -2.16
CA GLU A 9 -46.42 10.13 -1.96
C GLU A 9 -45.88 8.71 -1.66
N GLY A 10 -44.76 8.36 -2.28
CA GLY A 10 -44.06 7.08 -2.07
C GLY A 10 -42.56 7.29 -1.98
N GLY A 11 -42.11 8.25 -1.17
CA GLY A 11 -40.73 8.33 -0.73
C GLY A 11 -40.47 7.22 0.30
N SER A 12 -39.49 6.34 0.02
CA SER A 12 -39.01 5.36 0.99
C SER A 12 -38.45 6.09 2.22
N VAL A 13 -39.29 6.20 3.26
CA VAL A 13 -38.86 6.65 4.59
C VAL A 13 -38.13 5.47 5.21
N VAL A 14 -36.79 5.53 5.18
CA VAL A 14 -35.94 4.69 6.03
C VAL A 14 -36.40 4.91 7.47
N ALA A 15 -36.79 3.84 8.17
CA ALA A 15 -37.26 3.92 9.54
C ALA A 15 -36.27 4.74 10.39
N PRO A 16 -36.74 5.70 11.20
CA PRO A 16 -35.83 6.54 11.98
C PRO A 16 -35.01 5.65 12.91
N VAL A 17 -33.69 5.75 12.81
CA VAL A 17 -32.78 5.11 13.74
C VAL A 17 -32.95 5.79 15.09
N THR A 18 -33.67 5.15 16.02
CA THR A 18 -34.03 5.73 17.33
C THR A 18 -33.05 5.40 18.45
N ASP A 19 -31.99 4.64 18.17
CA ASP A 19 -31.00 4.25 19.19
C ASP A 19 -29.57 4.60 18.75
N ALA A 20 -28.79 5.10 19.71
CA ALA A 20 -27.40 5.49 19.55
C ALA A 20 -26.49 4.32 19.16
N ALA A 21 -26.85 3.08 19.49
CA ALA A 21 -26.12 1.89 19.08
C ALA A 21 -26.19 1.67 17.55
N ALA A 22 -27.38 1.81 16.95
CA ALA A 22 -27.55 1.66 15.52
C ALA A 22 -26.91 2.84 14.73
N ALA A 23 -26.97 4.06 15.27
CA ALA A 23 -26.24 5.20 14.70
C ALA A 23 -24.71 4.98 14.74
N TRP A 24 -24.22 4.34 15.81
CA TRP A 24 -22.81 3.97 15.96
C TRP A 24 -22.38 2.88 14.98
N ASP A 25 -23.22 1.88 14.72
CA ASP A 25 -22.94 0.83 13.74
C ASP A 25 -22.82 1.40 12.32
N LEU A 26 -23.70 2.35 11.95
CA LEU A 26 -23.59 3.09 10.69
C LEU A 26 -22.27 3.86 10.58
N LEU A 27 -21.89 4.56 11.66
CA LEU A 27 -20.64 5.33 11.70
C LEU A 27 -19.40 4.44 11.54
N THR A 28 -19.38 3.27 12.18
CA THR A 28 -18.26 2.33 12.14
C THR A 28 -18.20 1.50 10.85
N ALA A 29 -19.34 1.27 10.19
CA ALA A 29 -19.42 0.67 8.86
C ALA A 29 -19.03 1.63 7.71
N GLY A 30 -18.72 2.91 8.02
CA GLY A 30 -18.36 3.92 7.01
C GLY A 30 -19.56 4.53 6.28
N ALA A 31 -20.79 4.27 6.72
CA ALA A 31 -22.01 4.84 6.18
C ALA A 31 -22.26 6.24 6.78
N PHE A 32 -21.43 7.22 6.40
CA PHE A 32 -21.36 8.50 7.11
C PHE A 32 -22.58 9.42 6.89
N GLU A 33 -23.20 9.46 5.69
CA GLU A 33 -24.46 10.19 5.47
C GLU A 33 -25.60 9.71 6.39
N PRO A 34 -25.96 8.41 6.40
CA PRO A 34 -27.04 7.92 7.26
C PRO A 34 -26.67 8.00 8.75
N ALA A 35 -25.39 7.83 9.12
CA ALA A 35 -24.94 8.06 10.48
C ALA A 35 -25.14 9.52 10.92
N ALA A 36 -24.78 10.49 10.07
CA ALA A 36 -24.96 11.91 10.36
C ALA A 36 -26.45 12.25 10.56
N ALA A 37 -27.33 11.72 9.70
CA ALA A 37 -28.78 11.91 9.83
C ALA A 37 -29.34 11.28 11.12
N ALA A 38 -28.92 10.05 11.45
CA ALA A 38 -29.33 9.37 12.68
C ALA A 38 -28.92 10.16 13.93
N TYR A 39 -27.66 10.61 14.01
CA TYR A 39 -27.22 11.43 15.13
C TYR A 39 -27.93 12.79 15.22
N ALA A 40 -28.23 13.44 14.09
CA ALA A 40 -28.99 14.69 14.09
C ALA A 40 -30.40 14.49 14.69
N ALA A 41 -31.07 13.39 14.34
CA ALA A 41 -32.39 13.05 14.90
C ALA A 41 -32.31 12.78 16.41
N LEU A 42 -31.29 12.03 16.87
CA LEU A 42 -31.06 11.75 18.28
C LEU A 42 -30.76 13.03 19.08
N ILE A 43 -29.93 13.95 18.54
CA ILE A 43 -29.65 15.26 19.14
C ILE A 43 -30.94 16.08 19.34
N GLY A 44 -31.87 16.02 18.37
CA GLY A 44 -33.18 16.68 18.50
C GLY A 44 -33.97 16.20 19.72
N ALA A 45 -33.85 14.93 20.09
CA ALA A 45 -34.52 14.34 21.25
C ALA A 45 -33.73 14.53 22.57
N THR A 46 -32.39 14.52 22.52
CA THR A 46 -31.51 14.63 23.70
C THR A 46 -30.39 15.66 23.49
N PRO A 47 -30.73 16.97 23.41
CA PRO A 47 -29.80 18.02 22.97
C PRO A 47 -28.61 18.28 23.90
N LEU A 48 -28.65 17.78 25.14
CA LEU A 48 -27.58 17.93 26.13
C LEU A 48 -26.57 16.77 26.12
N ASP A 49 -26.75 15.76 25.28
CA ASP A 49 -25.82 14.63 25.17
C ASP A 49 -24.59 15.01 24.34
N THR A 50 -23.47 15.20 25.02
CA THR A 50 -22.21 15.63 24.41
C THR A 50 -21.62 14.59 23.45
N ASP A 51 -21.89 13.29 23.65
CA ASP A 51 -21.34 12.23 22.79
C ASP A 51 -22.07 12.20 21.44
N LEU A 52 -23.38 12.46 21.42
CA LEU A 52 -24.17 12.52 20.18
C LEU A 52 -23.71 13.66 19.26
N HIS A 53 -23.53 14.86 19.82
CA HIS A 53 -22.96 16.01 19.10
C HIS A 53 -21.56 15.69 18.56
N ALA A 54 -20.73 15.01 19.34
CA ALA A 54 -19.38 14.66 18.93
C ALA A 54 -19.36 13.65 17.77
N PHE A 55 -20.19 12.59 17.83
CA PHE A 55 -20.26 11.60 16.75
C PHE A 55 -20.98 12.11 15.50
N HIS A 56 -21.97 13.01 15.66
CA HIS A 56 -22.55 13.74 14.53
C HIS A 56 -21.50 14.56 13.79
N ALA A 57 -20.71 15.35 14.54
CA ALA A 57 -19.64 16.15 13.98
C ALA A 57 -18.55 15.30 13.31
N MET A 58 -18.21 14.14 13.88
CA MET A 58 -17.28 13.18 13.26
C MET A 58 -17.82 12.66 11.92
N ALA A 59 -19.09 12.26 11.85
CA ALA A 59 -19.71 11.80 10.61
C ALA A 59 -19.64 12.88 9.52
N LEU A 60 -19.98 14.12 9.86
CA LEU A 60 -19.90 15.27 8.96
C LEU A 60 -18.46 15.56 8.52
N ALA A 61 -17.48 15.44 9.42
CA ALA A 61 -16.08 15.64 9.11
C ALA A 61 -15.55 14.57 8.13
N LYS A 62 -15.96 13.31 8.29
CA LYS A 62 -15.61 12.22 7.36
C LYS A 62 -16.23 12.38 5.97
N LEU A 63 -17.33 13.14 5.86
CA LEU A 63 -17.92 13.57 4.59
C LEU A 63 -17.23 14.79 3.97
N GLY A 64 -16.19 15.34 4.62
CA GLY A 64 -15.52 16.56 4.18
C GLY A 64 -16.30 17.85 4.49
N ARG A 65 -17.41 17.79 5.24
CA ARG A 65 -18.27 18.94 5.56
C ARG A 65 -17.76 19.66 6.82
N LEU A 66 -16.54 20.17 6.75
CA LEU A 66 -15.78 20.62 7.93
C LEU A 66 -16.37 21.86 8.64
N ASP A 67 -16.99 22.79 7.92
CA ASP A 67 -17.70 23.95 8.53
C ASP A 67 -18.93 23.53 9.31
N VAL A 68 -19.69 22.58 8.76
CA VAL A 68 -20.88 22.05 9.41
C VAL A 68 -20.50 21.18 10.61
N ALA A 69 -19.42 20.40 10.50
CA ALA A 69 -18.89 19.60 11.60
C ALA A 69 -18.42 20.47 12.78
N GLU A 70 -17.75 21.59 12.49
CA GLU A 70 -17.29 22.54 13.51
C GLU A 70 -18.47 23.21 14.24
N ALA A 71 -19.51 23.61 13.50
CA ALA A 71 -20.73 24.13 14.10
C ALA A 71 -21.48 23.07 14.93
N ALA A 72 -21.50 21.82 14.47
CA ALA A 72 -22.16 20.70 15.12
C ALA A 72 -21.53 20.31 16.47
N ILE A 73 -20.21 20.50 16.65
CA ILE A 73 -19.53 20.15 17.90
C ILE A 73 -19.53 21.27 18.95
N ALA A 74 -19.73 22.53 18.52
CA ALA A 74 -19.71 23.70 19.40
C ALA A 74 -20.65 23.59 20.63
N PRO A 75 -21.90 23.08 20.52
CA PRO A 75 -22.76 22.89 21.68
C PRO A 75 -22.17 21.94 22.73
N ALA A 76 -21.50 20.87 22.30
CA ALA A 76 -20.86 19.92 23.22
C ALA A 76 -19.72 20.57 24.01
N LEU A 77 -18.92 21.43 23.36
CA LEU A 77 -17.79 22.13 23.99
C LEU A 77 -18.23 23.24 24.95
N ALA A 78 -19.42 23.80 24.77
CA ALA A 78 -20.03 24.78 25.68
C ALA A 78 -20.54 24.16 26.98
N LEU A 79 -20.76 22.83 27.00
CA LEU A 79 -21.23 22.09 28.17
C LEU A 79 -20.08 21.57 29.03
N ARG A 80 -20.40 21.19 30.28
CA ARG A 80 -19.45 20.50 31.16
C ARG A 80 -19.20 19.09 30.63
N LEU A 81 -18.09 18.91 29.95
CA LEU A 81 -17.66 17.63 29.40
C LEU A 81 -17.51 16.57 30.50
N LYS A 82 -18.27 15.47 30.38
CA LYS A 82 -18.17 14.29 31.27
C LYS A 82 -17.02 13.36 30.87
N ASN A 83 -16.61 13.41 29.60
CA ASN A 83 -15.49 12.67 29.03
C ASN A 83 -14.76 13.54 27.99
N ILE A 84 -13.59 13.09 27.54
CA ILE A 84 -12.70 13.88 26.66
C ILE A 84 -13.03 13.75 25.15
N VAL A 85 -13.93 12.85 24.75
CA VAL A 85 -14.20 12.51 23.34
C VAL A 85 -14.63 13.72 22.51
N PRO A 86 -15.59 14.58 22.95
CA PRO A 86 -15.95 15.78 22.18
C PRO A 86 -14.78 16.73 21.96
N LEU A 87 -13.87 16.82 22.93
CA LEU A 87 -12.69 17.68 22.81
C LEU A 87 -11.67 17.11 21.82
N ILE A 88 -11.48 15.78 21.79
CA ILE A 88 -10.61 15.11 20.80
C ILE A 88 -11.17 15.33 19.39
N ILE A 89 -12.47 15.08 19.20
CA ILE A 89 -13.11 15.23 17.88
C ILE A 89 -13.04 16.68 17.42
N ALA A 90 -13.25 17.65 18.31
CA ALA A 90 -13.09 19.06 17.98
C ALA A 90 -11.66 19.44 17.62
N ALA A 91 -10.66 18.82 18.25
CA ALA A 91 -9.24 19.04 17.93
C ALA A 91 -8.89 18.46 16.56
N GLU A 92 -9.39 17.25 16.24
CA GLU A 92 -9.23 16.63 14.92
C GLU A 92 -9.92 17.44 13.81
N ILE A 93 -11.14 17.94 14.03
CA ILE A 93 -11.83 18.79 13.06
C ILE A 93 -11.03 20.06 12.79
N ALA A 94 -10.49 20.71 13.82
CA ALA A 94 -9.62 21.88 13.65
C ALA A 94 -8.34 21.54 12.85
N THR A 95 -7.71 20.39 13.11
CA THR A 95 -6.57 19.88 12.31
C THR A 95 -6.96 19.65 10.85
N MET A 96 -8.08 18.97 10.58
CA MET A 96 -8.57 18.69 9.22
C MET A 96 -8.92 19.98 8.44
N ARG A 97 -9.35 21.02 9.16
CA ARG A 97 -9.61 22.36 8.61
C ARG A 97 -8.35 23.19 8.34
N ALA A 98 -7.19 22.72 8.81
CA ALA A 98 -5.97 23.52 8.91
C ALA A 98 -6.17 24.82 9.75
N ASP A 99 -7.10 24.81 10.71
CA ASP A 99 -7.25 25.86 11.72
C ASP A 99 -6.27 25.59 12.87
N TRP A 100 -4.99 25.84 12.57
CA TRP A 100 -3.87 25.54 13.47
C TRP A 100 -3.94 26.24 14.83
N PRO A 101 -4.37 27.52 14.94
CA PRO A 101 -4.57 28.16 16.24
C PRO A 101 -5.58 27.40 17.12
N SER A 102 -6.74 27.04 16.58
CA SER A 102 -7.76 26.28 17.31
C SER A 102 -7.28 24.86 17.62
N ALA A 103 -6.61 24.21 16.68
CA ALA A 103 -6.06 22.87 16.85
C ALA A 103 -5.03 22.85 17.99
N ALA A 104 -4.10 23.80 18.03
CA ALA A 104 -3.09 23.92 19.07
C ALA A 104 -3.73 24.04 20.46
N VAL A 105 -4.72 24.92 20.63
CA VAL A 105 -5.42 25.11 21.91
C VAL A 105 -6.18 23.84 22.33
N ARG A 106 -6.89 23.19 21.40
CA ARG A 106 -7.69 22.00 21.70
C ARG A 106 -6.81 20.80 22.03
N TRP A 107 -5.77 20.55 21.25
CA TRP A 107 -4.82 19.47 21.51
C TRP A 107 -4.05 19.65 22.82
N ARG A 108 -3.68 20.87 23.19
CA ARG A 108 -3.11 21.17 24.51
C ARG A 108 -4.05 20.71 25.63
N ARG A 109 -5.33 21.08 25.53
CA ARG A 109 -6.34 20.74 26.52
C ARG A 109 -6.60 19.23 26.58
N VAL A 110 -6.51 18.51 25.45
CA VAL A 110 -6.56 17.04 25.42
C VAL A 110 -5.33 16.45 26.12
N ALA A 111 -4.14 16.95 25.79
CA ALA A 111 -2.85 16.48 26.31
C ALA A 111 -2.72 16.65 27.83
N SER A 112 -3.30 17.73 28.38
CA SER A 112 -3.34 17.97 29.83
C SER A 112 -4.44 17.18 30.58
N GLY A 113 -5.26 16.38 29.87
CA GLY A 113 -6.36 15.60 30.45
C GLY A 113 -5.91 14.27 31.10
N LYS A 114 -6.72 13.72 32.02
CA LYS A 114 -6.44 12.41 32.66
C LYS A 114 -6.74 11.23 31.68
N PRO A 115 -5.79 10.29 31.45
CA PRO A 115 -5.90 9.20 30.44
C PRO A 115 -7.01 8.15 30.58
N ARG A 116 -7.97 8.28 31.52
CA ARG A 116 -8.89 7.17 31.88
C ARG A 116 -10.06 6.93 30.91
N THR A 117 -10.18 7.65 29.79
CA THR A 117 -11.37 7.62 28.91
C THR A 117 -11.09 7.47 27.42
N TYR A 118 -9.96 6.87 27.02
CA TYR A 118 -9.67 6.62 25.60
C TYR A 118 -10.59 5.54 24.95
N THR A 119 -11.31 4.72 25.73
CA THR A 119 -11.90 3.43 25.29
C THR A 119 -12.95 3.50 24.17
N ARG A 120 -13.66 4.62 24.00
CA ARG A 120 -14.68 4.76 22.94
C ARG A 120 -14.13 5.32 21.63
N TRP A 121 -13.09 6.16 21.69
CA TRP A 121 -12.36 6.67 20.52
C TRP A 121 -11.37 5.63 19.94
N MET A 122 -10.88 4.72 20.78
CA MET A 122 -9.94 3.62 20.47
C MET A 122 -10.28 2.68 19.28
N ARG A 123 -11.48 2.77 18.69
CA ARG A 123 -11.90 1.91 17.55
C ARG A 123 -11.67 2.52 16.16
N PHE A 124 -11.43 3.84 16.06
CA PHE A 124 -11.21 4.51 14.77
C PHE A 124 -9.74 4.78 14.44
N GLU A 125 -8.85 4.70 15.44
CA GLU A 125 -7.40 4.68 15.25
C GLU A 125 -6.81 3.43 15.90
N PRO A 126 -5.94 2.67 15.22
CA PRO A 126 -5.32 1.50 15.82
C PRO A 126 -4.31 1.91 16.90
N ARG A 127 -4.76 1.85 18.17
CA ARG A 127 -4.00 2.07 19.41
C ARG A 127 -3.34 3.47 19.51
N PRO A 128 -4.08 4.51 19.92
CA PRO A 128 -3.47 5.79 20.24
C PRO A 128 -2.63 5.67 21.51
N GLU A 129 -1.34 5.94 21.40
CA GLU A 129 -0.46 6.04 22.55
C GLU A 129 -0.78 7.33 23.34
N PRO A 130 -0.59 7.37 24.68
CA PRO A 130 -0.82 8.57 25.50
C PRO A 130 -0.08 9.83 25.02
N VAL A 131 0.95 9.65 24.19
CA VAL A 131 1.75 10.70 23.57
C VAL A 131 1.05 11.41 22.39
N THR A 132 0.02 10.79 21.79
CA THR A 132 -0.62 11.27 20.54
C THR A 132 -1.14 12.71 20.65
N PRO A 133 -1.86 13.12 21.72
CA PRO A 133 -2.30 14.50 21.86
C PRO A 133 -1.17 15.51 21.97
N TRP A 134 -0.03 15.11 22.57
CA TRP A 134 1.16 15.96 22.65
C TRP A 134 1.81 16.15 21.29
N LEU A 135 1.92 15.09 20.48
CA LEU A 135 2.42 15.17 19.10
C LEU A 135 1.56 16.11 18.26
N ARG A 136 0.23 15.95 18.31
CA ARG A 136 -0.71 16.80 17.57
C ARG A 136 -0.68 18.26 18.03
N HIS A 137 -0.48 18.51 19.32
CA HIS A 137 -0.31 19.85 19.85
C HIS A 137 0.96 20.53 19.32
N VAL A 138 2.09 19.83 19.38
CA VAL A 138 3.39 20.32 18.89
C VAL A 138 3.35 20.54 17.37
N GLU A 139 2.78 19.60 16.62
CA GLU A 139 2.55 19.70 15.17
C GLU A 139 1.72 20.94 14.81
N ALA A 140 0.60 21.16 15.51
CA ALA A 140 -0.26 22.32 15.27
C ALA A 140 0.44 23.66 15.56
N LEU A 141 1.22 23.75 16.65
CA LEU A 141 1.99 24.96 16.97
C LEU A 141 3.07 25.25 15.93
N TYR A 142 3.73 24.20 15.42
CA TYR A 142 4.63 24.37 14.30
C TYR A 142 3.86 24.87 13.09
N HIS A 143 2.79 24.22 12.63
CA HIS A 143 2.04 24.69 11.44
C HIS A 143 1.49 26.12 11.56
N ASP A 144 1.23 26.60 12.78
CA ASP A 144 0.84 27.99 13.09
C ASP A 144 2.04 28.98 13.17
N ALA A 145 3.26 28.52 12.85
CA ALA A 145 4.52 29.27 12.94
C ALA A 145 4.84 29.80 14.36
N ARG A 146 4.38 29.10 15.40
CA ARG A 146 4.62 29.43 16.82
C ARG A 146 5.75 28.56 17.39
N ASP A 147 6.92 28.66 16.76
CA ASP A 147 8.03 27.73 16.98
C ASP A 147 8.52 27.71 18.44
N ALA A 148 8.60 28.87 19.11
CA ALA A 148 9.01 28.95 20.52
C ALA A 148 8.03 28.24 21.48
N GLU A 149 6.73 28.32 21.20
CA GLU A 149 5.71 27.61 21.97
C GLU A 149 5.73 26.12 21.63
N ALA A 150 5.99 25.75 20.38
CA ALA A 150 6.14 24.37 19.94
C ALA A 150 7.33 23.70 20.63
N GLU A 151 8.47 24.39 20.76
CA GLU A 151 9.65 23.92 21.47
C GLU A 151 9.40 23.75 22.98
N ALA A 152 8.69 24.70 23.62
CA ALA A 152 8.30 24.58 25.02
C ALA A 152 7.35 23.38 25.25
N ALA A 153 6.32 23.25 24.41
CA ALA A 153 5.37 22.14 24.47
C ALA A 153 6.04 20.78 24.19
N TRP A 154 7.00 20.75 23.27
CA TRP A 154 7.83 19.59 22.99
C TRP A 154 8.70 19.20 24.19
N GLY A 155 9.32 20.18 24.85
CA GLY A 155 10.10 19.96 26.07
C GLY A 155 9.25 19.36 27.19
N GLU A 156 8.03 19.86 27.40
CA GLU A 156 7.08 19.28 28.36
C GLU A 156 6.69 17.84 27.99
N ALA A 157 6.39 17.59 26.71
CA ALA A 157 6.04 16.25 26.23
C ALA A 157 7.19 15.26 26.42
N LEU A 158 8.43 15.67 26.15
CA LEU A 158 9.62 14.85 26.37
C LEU A 158 9.91 14.62 27.86
N ALA A 159 9.62 15.57 28.74
CA ALA A 159 9.75 15.33 30.18
C ALA A 159 8.80 14.23 30.68
N LEU A 160 7.62 14.10 30.05
CA LEU A 160 6.65 13.05 30.34
C LEU A 160 6.95 11.72 29.64
N TYR A 161 7.52 11.78 28.43
CA TYR A 161 7.77 10.64 27.55
C TYR A 161 9.19 10.71 26.96
N PRO A 162 10.24 10.61 27.79
CA PRO A 162 11.62 10.89 27.40
C PRO A 162 12.15 10.00 26.28
N ASP A 163 11.70 8.74 26.25
CA ASP A 163 12.17 7.74 25.27
C ASP A 163 11.23 7.60 24.06
N ASN A 164 10.20 8.45 23.94
CA ASN A 164 9.25 8.33 22.84
C ASN A 164 9.85 8.86 21.54
N LEU A 165 10.10 7.95 20.60
CA LEU A 165 10.77 8.25 19.33
C LEU A 165 9.99 9.22 18.44
N ALA A 166 8.65 9.20 18.50
CA ALA A 166 7.85 10.13 17.70
C ALA A 166 8.04 11.58 18.17
N LEU A 167 8.18 11.80 19.49
CA LEU A 167 8.49 13.12 20.04
C LEU A 167 9.92 13.55 19.72
N LEU A 168 10.88 12.64 19.80
CA LEU A 168 12.27 12.95 19.45
C LEU A 168 12.42 13.30 17.96
N ARG A 169 11.58 12.71 17.10
CA ARG A 169 11.62 12.87 15.64
C ARG A 169 10.90 14.10 15.11
N LEU A 170 9.69 14.36 15.59
CA LEU A 170 8.73 15.27 14.95
C LEU A 170 9.28 16.69 14.67
N PRO A 171 9.96 17.38 15.61
CA PRO A 171 10.53 18.70 15.34
C PRO A 171 11.56 18.69 14.20
N ALA A 172 12.38 17.64 14.15
CA ALA A 172 13.45 17.51 13.16
C ALA A 172 12.89 17.25 11.75
N ASP A 173 11.84 16.44 11.64
CA ASP A 173 11.09 16.22 10.41
C ASP A 173 10.46 17.52 9.89
N ILE A 174 9.81 18.30 10.77
CA ILE A 174 9.16 19.57 10.40
C ILE A 174 10.18 20.60 9.92
N ALA A 175 11.31 20.75 10.63
CA ALA A 175 12.39 21.64 10.21
C ALA A 175 12.96 21.21 8.84
N THR A 176 13.08 19.90 8.60
CA THR A 176 13.50 19.35 7.31
C THR A 176 12.50 19.71 6.20
N ALA A 177 11.21 19.54 6.45
CA ALA A 177 10.14 19.83 5.49
C ALA A 177 10.05 21.33 5.13
N ARG A 178 10.42 22.21 6.06
CA ARG A 178 10.50 23.67 5.85
C ARG A 178 11.74 24.13 5.10
N GLY A 179 12.70 23.24 4.86
CA GLY A 179 14.00 23.59 4.29
C GLY A 179 14.93 24.33 5.27
N ASP A 180 14.58 24.40 6.57
CA ASP A 180 15.50 24.91 7.60
C ASP A 180 16.48 23.81 7.97
N HIS A 181 17.44 23.58 7.07
CA HIS A 181 18.41 22.50 7.18
C HIS A 181 19.35 22.66 8.38
N ALA A 182 19.57 23.87 8.87
CA ALA A 182 20.39 24.12 10.05
C ALA A 182 19.65 23.74 11.34
N LEU A 183 18.39 24.16 11.49
CA LEU A 183 17.55 23.76 12.61
C LEU A 183 17.28 22.25 12.59
N ALA A 184 16.96 21.69 11.42
CA ALA A 184 16.80 20.26 11.23
C ALA A 184 18.04 19.49 11.67
N GLY A 185 19.22 19.97 11.29
CA GLY A 185 20.51 19.42 11.70
C GLY A 185 20.72 19.44 13.21
N ARG A 186 20.33 20.50 13.93
CA ARG A 186 20.46 20.51 15.40
C ARG A 186 19.46 19.56 16.06
N LEU A 187 18.23 19.54 15.58
CA LEU A 187 17.15 18.72 16.15
C LEU A 187 17.40 17.23 15.93
N TRP A 188 17.88 16.82 14.75
CA TRP A 188 18.25 15.43 14.47
C TRP A 188 19.44 14.95 15.32
N THR A 189 20.46 15.79 15.52
CA THR A 189 21.59 15.47 16.41
C THR A 189 21.11 15.28 17.85
N ALA A 190 20.31 16.23 18.37
CA ALA A 190 19.76 16.14 19.72
C ALA A 190 18.84 14.92 19.91
N ALA A 191 18.03 14.59 18.91
CA ALA A 191 17.18 13.41 18.89
C ALA A 191 18.00 12.10 18.93
N LEU A 192 19.10 12.06 18.19
CA LEU A 192 20.02 10.92 18.20
C LEU A 192 20.73 10.79 19.54
N GLU A 193 21.28 11.87 20.10
CA GLU A 193 21.97 11.81 21.38
C GLU A 193 21.04 11.35 22.51
N ARG A 194 19.83 11.92 22.58
CA ARG A 194 18.84 11.57 23.62
C ARG A 194 18.30 10.15 23.49
N SER A 195 18.17 9.64 22.27
CA SER A 195 17.69 8.27 22.04
C SER A 195 18.79 7.21 22.19
N GLY A 196 20.01 7.58 22.58
CA GLY A 196 21.15 6.65 22.53
C GLY A 196 21.46 6.17 21.11
N ARG A 197 21.22 7.02 20.12
CA ARG A 197 21.30 6.76 18.68
C ARG A 197 20.38 5.62 18.24
N HIS A 198 19.12 5.70 18.65
CA HIS A 198 18.13 4.67 18.38
C HIS A 198 17.97 4.43 16.86
N PRO A 199 17.99 3.16 16.40
CA PRO A 199 17.89 2.78 14.98
C PRO A 199 16.81 3.44 14.14
N GLY A 200 15.63 3.64 14.73
CA GLY A 200 14.49 4.27 14.07
C GLY A 200 14.68 5.75 13.71
N LEU A 201 15.68 6.43 14.27
CA LEU A 201 15.99 7.84 14.02
C LEU A 201 17.22 8.02 13.14
N VAL A 202 18.18 7.09 13.19
CA VAL A 202 19.45 7.16 12.45
C VAL A 202 19.26 7.27 10.94
N GLY A 203 18.36 6.46 10.35
CA GLY A 203 18.12 6.52 8.91
C GLY A 203 17.58 7.86 8.42
N ALA A 204 16.65 8.46 9.17
CA ALA A 204 16.07 9.75 8.83
C ALA A 204 17.03 10.92 9.13
N ALA A 205 17.79 10.83 10.22
CA ALA A 205 18.84 11.78 10.56
C ALA A 205 19.97 11.81 9.53
N LEU A 206 20.39 10.65 8.99
CA LEU A 206 21.40 10.56 7.93
C LEU A 206 20.91 11.19 6.61
N ALA A 207 19.64 11.00 6.26
CA ALA A 207 19.04 11.65 5.09
C ALA A 207 18.98 13.19 5.25
N ALA A 208 18.66 13.68 6.45
CA ALA A 208 18.66 15.11 6.76
C ALA A 208 20.09 15.71 6.81
N ALA A 209 21.07 14.93 7.28
CA ALA A 209 22.48 15.32 7.38
C ALA A 209 23.09 15.75 6.04
N TRP A 210 22.66 15.13 4.94
CA TRP A 210 23.12 15.44 3.60
C TRP A 210 22.86 16.91 3.21
N HIS A 211 21.70 17.44 3.61
CA HIS A 211 21.33 18.83 3.37
C HIS A 211 21.76 19.78 4.51
N ALA A 212 21.85 19.28 5.75
CA ALA A 212 22.25 20.07 6.92
C ALA A 212 23.76 20.40 6.96
N GLY A 213 24.62 19.52 6.44
CA GLY A 213 26.08 19.68 6.52
C GLY A 213 26.60 21.01 5.93
N PRO A 214 26.21 21.39 4.70
CA PRO A 214 26.57 22.70 4.14
C PRO A 214 26.01 23.88 4.94
N ALA A 215 24.76 23.79 5.42
CA ALA A 215 24.09 24.85 6.17
C ALA A 215 24.70 25.07 7.56
N LEU A 216 25.04 24.01 8.29
CA LEU A 216 25.71 24.07 9.60
C LEU A 216 27.14 24.62 9.51
N ARG A 217 27.86 24.29 8.43
CA ARG A 217 29.18 24.88 8.15
C ARG A 217 29.07 26.38 7.85
N ALA A 218 28.05 26.79 7.09
CA ALA A 218 27.77 28.19 6.82
C ALA A 218 27.34 28.97 8.09
N ALA A 219 26.70 28.30 9.04
CA ALA A 219 26.31 28.85 10.34
C ALA A 219 27.45 28.88 11.38
N GLY A 220 28.66 28.42 11.05
CA GLY A 220 29.81 28.43 11.95
C GLY A 220 29.87 27.28 12.96
N GLU A 221 29.13 26.19 12.74
CA GLU A 221 29.05 25.02 13.64
C GLU A 221 29.63 23.73 13.00
N PRO A 222 30.92 23.68 12.64
CA PRO A 222 31.50 22.54 11.90
C PRO A 222 31.57 21.24 12.72
N GLN A 223 31.59 21.31 14.04
CA GLN A 223 31.60 20.14 14.93
C GLN A 223 30.24 19.42 14.95
N ALA A 224 29.14 20.18 14.89
CA ALA A 224 27.79 19.63 14.73
C ALA A 224 27.63 18.95 13.36
N ALA A 225 28.30 19.46 12.33
CA ALA A 225 28.35 18.82 11.00
C ALA A 225 29.16 17.50 10.99
N SER A 226 30.14 17.34 11.89
CA SER A 226 30.92 16.09 12.02
C SER A 226 30.23 15.00 12.87
N GLY A 227 29.34 15.35 13.78
CA GLY A 227 28.60 14.41 14.64
C GLY A 227 27.67 13.43 13.90
N TYR A 228 27.42 13.71 12.61
CA TYR A 228 26.66 12.88 11.67
C TYR A 228 27.45 11.74 11.03
N PHE A 229 28.78 11.81 11.08
CA PHE A 229 29.65 10.75 10.60
C PHE A 229 30.13 9.93 11.81
N LEU A 230 29.44 8.82 12.08
CA LEU A 230 29.95 7.84 13.04
C LEU A 230 31.31 7.30 12.53
N PRO A 231 32.36 7.24 13.35
CA PRO A 231 33.60 6.54 13.02
C PRO A 231 33.32 5.08 12.64
N SER A 232 34.07 4.53 11.69
CA SER A 232 33.84 3.18 11.14
C SER A 232 33.79 2.06 12.19
N SER A 233 34.49 2.23 13.32
CA SER A 233 34.49 1.29 14.45
C SER A 233 33.19 1.34 15.28
N GLU A 234 32.57 2.51 15.43
CA GLU A 234 31.29 2.66 16.11
C GLU A 234 30.13 2.19 15.22
N VAL A 235 30.22 2.41 13.90
CA VAL A 235 29.28 1.82 12.92
C VAL A 235 29.30 0.29 12.98
N GLN A 236 30.48 -0.31 13.16
CA GLN A 236 30.63 -1.76 13.29
C GLN A 236 30.01 -2.30 14.60
N ALA A 237 30.35 -1.69 15.74
CA ALA A 237 29.76 -2.05 17.05
C ALA A 237 28.24 -1.81 17.10
N TRP A 238 27.76 -0.81 16.37
CA TRP A 238 26.33 -0.49 16.25
C TRP A 238 25.59 -1.45 15.32
N ASN A 239 26.21 -1.89 14.21
CA ASN A 239 25.70 -3.00 13.38
C ASN A 239 25.61 -4.30 14.17
N ASP A 240 26.50 -4.53 15.13
CA ASP A 240 26.46 -5.68 16.03
C ASP A 240 25.38 -5.55 17.11
N ALA A 241 25.08 -4.34 17.61
CA ALA A 241 23.96 -4.06 18.52
C ALA A 241 22.58 -4.11 17.82
N LEU A 242 22.47 -3.64 16.58
CA LEU A 242 21.30 -3.76 15.71
C LEU A 242 20.91 -5.21 15.42
N ARG A 243 21.89 -6.12 15.41
CA ARG A 243 21.67 -7.57 15.28
C ARG A 243 21.14 -8.19 16.58
N ALA A 244 21.28 -7.50 17.72
CA ALA A 244 20.91 -7.99 19.04
C ALA A 244 19.53 -7.49 19.53
N GLU A 245 19.04 -6.35 19.05
CA GLU A 245 17.74 -5.78 19.45
C GLU A 245 16.95 -5.22 18.26
N ALA A 246 15.99 -5.97 17.69
CA ALA A 246 14.94 -5.35 16.86
C ALA A 246 13.63 -6.15 16.83
N PRO A 247 12.49 -5.45 16.63
CA PRO A 247 11.88 -5.58 15.30
C PRO A 247 11.37 -4.26 14.68
N LEU A 248 12.11 -3.77 13.66
CA LEU A 248 11.70 -3.40 12.28
C LEU A 248 10.33 -2.73 11.96
N ARG A 249 9.73 -1.90 12.83
CA ARG A 249 8.41 -1.27 12.54
C ARG A 249 8.38 0.16 11.99
N TYR A 250 9.49 0.91 11.93
CA TYR A 250 9.42 2.39 11.85
C TYR A 250 9.96 3.09 10.59
N LEU A 251 10.18 2.39 9.48
CA LEU A 251 10.58 3.02 8.20
C LEU A 251 9.36 3.36 7.32
N ARG A 252 8.67 4.48 7.59
CA ARG A 252 7.66 5.06 6.67
C ARG A 252 8.13 6.42 6.11
N PRO A 253 8.37 6.55 4.79
CA PRO A 253 8.47 7.83 4.11
C PRO A 253 7.13 8.25 3.47
N ILE A 254 6.91 9.58 3.40
CA ILE A 254 5.97 10.26 2.50
C ILE A 254 6.31 9.88 1.04
N ALA A 255 5.36 9.99 0.11
CA ALA A 255 5.49 9.65 -1.31
C ALA A 255 6.92 9.94 -1.85
N PRO A 256 7.59 8.95 -2.46
CA PRO A 256 8.99 9.08 -2.84
C PRO A 256 9.17 10.24 -3.83
N VAL A 257 10.09 11.16 -3.51
CA VAL A 257 10.49 12.23 -4.43
C VAL A 257 11.08 11.58 -5.69
N PRO A 258 10.57 11.88 -6.90
CA PRO A 258 11.15 11.37 -8.13
C PRO A 258 12.58 11.88 -8.30
N SER A 259 13.54 10.97 -8.27
CA SER A 259 14.96 11.28 -8.43
C SER A 259 15.66 10.15 -9.18
N ILE A 260 16.79 10.46 -9.82
CA ILE A 260 17.68 9.48 -10.45
C ILE A 260 19.07 9.76 -9.90
N GLU A 261 19.61 8.83 -9.11
CA GLU A 261 21.01 8.87 -8.71
C GLU A 261 21.85 8.25 -9.83
N ILE A 262 22.95 8.89 -10.22
CA ILE A 262 23.88 8.36 -11.22
C ILE A 262 25.14 7.93 -10.48
N ILE A 263 25.46 6.64 -10.54
CA ILE A 263 26.55 6.04 -9.79
C ILE A 263 27.59 5.49 -10.77
N GLU A 264 28.76 6.10 -10.77
CA GLU A 264 29.92 5.59 -11.52
C GLU A 264 30.57 4.43 -10.76
N GLY A 265 30.90 3.35 -11.48
CA GLY A 265 31.53 2.17 -10.88
C GLY A 265 30.66 1.43 -9.87
N ALA A 266 29.33 1.51 -9.99
CA ALA A 266 28.39 0.91 -9.06
C ALA A 266 28.63 -0.59 -8.86
N LEU A 267 28.58 -1.03 -7.61
CA LEU A 267 28.75 -2.42 -7.21
C LEU A 267 27.38 -3.04 -6.96
N LEU A 268 27.02 -4.06 -7.73
CA LEU A 268 25.78 -4.79 -7.58
C LEU A 268 26.10 -6.15 -6.97
N MET A 269 25.50 -6.42 -5.82
CA MET A 269 25.63 -7.69 -5.14
C MET A 269 24.28 -8.44 -5.20
N PRO A 270 24.24 -9.64 -5.81
CA PRO A 270 23.04 -10.47 -5.85
C PRO A 270 22.54 -10.76 -4.45
N HIS A 271 21.24 -10.96 -4.30
CA HIS A 271 20.69 -11.23 -2.98
C HIS A 271 21.01 -12.64 -2.49
N MET A 272 21.51 -12.70 -1.27
CA MET A 272 21.83 -13.94 -0.58
C MET A 272 20.83 -14.21 0.55
N PRO A 273 20.54 -15.49 0.84
CA PRO A 273 19.83 -15.86 2.06
C PRO A 273 20.50 -15.22 3.28
N GLN A 274 19.69 -14.88 4.27
CA GLN A 274 20.23 -14.79 5.62
C GLN A 274 20.77 -16.18 6.02
N PRO A 275 21.91 -16.26 6.72
CA PRO A 275 22.43 -17.53 7.19
C PRO A 275 21.44 -18.19 8.19
N SER A 276 21.53 -19.51 8.34
CA SER A 276 20.52 -20.31 9.08
C SER A 276 20.40 -19.95 10.57
N ASP A 277 21.42 -19.30 11.10
CA ASP A 277 21.54 -18.79 12.46
C ASP A 277 21.14 -17.31 12.60
N ALA A 278 20.70 -16.66 11.52
CA ALA A 278 20.24 -15.28 11.58
C ALA A 278 18.99 -15.13 12.47
N PRO A 279 18.89 -14.05 13.27
CA PRO A 279 17.74 -13.82 14.12
C PRO A 279 16.41 -13.81 13.34
N PRO A 280 15.31 -14.33 13.92
CA PRO A 280 14.01 -14.46 13.24
C PRO A 280 13.46 -13.18 12.60
N GLU A 281 13.80 -12.01 13.13
CA GLU A 281 13.45 -10.69 12.63
C GLU A 281 14.10 -10.37 11.28
N PHE A 282 15.26 -10.95 10.97
CA PHE A 282 15.92 -10.82 9.67
C PHE A 282 15.42 -11.83 8.64
N ALA A 283 14.57 -12.79 9.02
CA ALA A 283 14.07 -13.85 8.14
C ALA A 283 13.32 -13.34 6.88
N ARG A 284 12.89 -12.06 6.87
CA ARG A 284 12.22 -11.40 5.73
C ARG A 284 13.11 -10.43 4.95
N THR A 285 14.36 -10.28 5.36
CA THR A 285 15.33 -9.37 4.74
C THR A 285 16.31 -10.16 3.87
N MET A 286 16.99 -9.45 2.97
CA MET A 286 17.95 -10.03 2.03
C MET A 286 19.30 -9.36 2.23
N ARG A 287 20.39 -10.12 2.15
CA ARG A 287 21.75 -9.56 2.09
C ARG A 287 22.08 -9.23 0.64
N GLY A 288 22.80 -8.15 0.38
CA GLY A 288 23.09 -7.68 -0.98
C GLY A 288 22.39 -6.37 -1.32
N GLY A 289 22.53 -5.90 -2.55
CA GLY A 289 22.02 -4.60 -2.96
C GLY A 289 22.92 -3.88 -3.95
N VAL A 290 22.75 -2.57 -4.04
CA VAL A 290 23.55 -1.69 -4.90
C VAL A 290 24.37 -0.76 -4.00
N PHE A 291 25.65 -0.65 -4.33
CA PHE A 291 26.61 0.17 -3.62
C PHE A 291 27.34 1.09 -4.61
N ASP A 292 27.86 2.21 -4.11
CA ASP A 292 28.79 3.05 -4.85
C ASP A 292 30.18 2.39 -4.95
N ALA A 293 31.11 3.06 -5.65
CA ALA A 293 32.47 2.57 -5.82
C ALA A 293 33.25 2.44 -4.50
N ASP A 294 32.84 3.16 -3.46
CA ASP A 294 33.42 3.12 -2.11
C ASP A 294 32.75 2.06 -1.22
N GLY A 295 31.76 1.34 -1.75
CA GLY A 295 31.02 0.31 -1.03
C GLY A 295 29.93 0.83 -0.10
N ARG A 296 29.52 2.10 -0.21
CA ARG A 296 28.36 2.65 0.52
C ARG A 296 27.08 2.28 -0.20
N ILE A 297 26.03 1.99 0.56
CA ILE A 297 24.72 1.67 0.01
C ILE A 297 24.16 2.85 -0.78
N VAL A 298 23.58 2.58 -1.96
CA VAL A 298 22.84 3.58 -2.73
C VAL A 298 21.40 3.65 -2.20
N PRO A 299 20.97 4.76 -1.58
CA PRO A 299 19.66 4.85 -0.92
C PRO A 299 18.50 4.56 -1.86
N ASN A 300 18.52 5.13 -3.07
CA ASN A 300 17.44 4.86 -4.02
C ASN A 300 17.33 3.38 -4.34
N ALA A 301 18.40 2.56 -4.28
CA ALA A 301 18.33 1.15 -4.66
C ALA A 301 17.54 0.27 -3.66
N ILE A 302 17.27 0.79 -2.46
CA ILE A 302 16.53 0.09 -1.40
C ILE A 302 15.10 -0.20 -1.84
N GLN A 303 14.68 -1.45 -1.63
CA GLN A 303 13.35 -1.93 -1.99
C GLN A 303 12.32 -1.58 -0.91
N LEU A 304 11.15 -1.12 -1.34
CA LEU A 304 10.13 -0.60 -0.44
C LEU A 304 9.38 -1.71 0.35
N VAL A 305 9.03 -2.83 -0.29
CA VAL A 305 8.19 -3.91 0.32
C VAL A 305 9.03 -4.94 1.10
N ARG A 306 10.28 -5.16 0.69
CA ARG A 306 11.26 -6.00 1.39
C ARG A 306 12.61 -5.31 1.31
N PRO A 307 12.97 -4.45 2.28
CA PRO A 307 14.27 -3.82 2.25
C PRO A 307 15.34 -4.91 2.33
N HIS A 308 16.40 -4.76 1.52
CA HIS A 308 17.63 -5.49 1.79
C HIS A 308 18.27 -4.90 3.05
N VAL A 309 18.92 -5.75 3.85
CA VAL A 309 19.80 -5.26 4.91
C VAL A 309 21.03 -4.70 4.23
N PRO A 310 21.41 -3.44 4.50
CA PRO A 310 22.68 -2.90 4.08
C PRO A 310 23.78 -3.74 4.74
N ASP A 311 24.36 -4.64 3.95
CA ASP A 311 25.55 -5.35 4.29
C ASP A 311 26.67 -4.77 3.41
N ALA A 312 27.85 -4.49 3.97
CA ALA A 312 28.98 -4.05 3.16
C ALA A 312 29.21 -5.03 1.99
N PRO A 313 29.64 -4.56 0.80
CA PRO A 313 30.02 -5.43 -0.29
C PRO A 313 30.96 -6.53 0.21
N PHE A 314 30.56 -7.79 0.02
CA PHE A 314 31.36 -8.92 0.48
C PHE A 314 32.40 -9.26 -0.59
N GLY A 315 33.67 -9.13 -0.23
CA GLY A 315 34.81 -9.53 -1.07
C GLY A 315 35.53 -8.35 -1.74
N PRO A 316 36.74 -8.62 -2.30
CA PRO A 316 37.53 -7.59 -2.96
C PRO A 316 36.85 -7.10 -4.24
N LEU A 317 37.10 -5.85 -4.65
CA LEU A 317 36.61 -5.29 -5.93
C LEU A 317 36.93 -6.19 -7.14
N ALA A 318 38.04 -6.95 -7.09
CA ALA A 318 38.42 -7.91 -8.13
C ALA A 318 37.43 -9.09 -8.29
N ALA A 319 36.56 -9.33 -7.32
CA ALA A 319 35.51 -10.35 -7.39
C ALA A 319 34.25 -9.88 -8.16
N PHE A 320 34.18 -8.60 -8.53
CA PHE A 320 33.05 -8.03 -9.26
C PHE A 320 33.29 -8.11 -10.77
N GLU A 321 32.40 -8.81 -11.47
CA GLU A 321 32.45 -8.92 -12.93
C GLU A 321 32.17 -7.54 -13.57
N PRO A 322 33.07 -7.01 -14.43
CA PRO A 322 32.86 -5.72 -15.05
C PRO A 322 31.71 -5.75 -16.07
N LEU A 323 30.81 -4.78 -15.96
CA LEU A 323 29.76 -4.51 -16.93
C LEU A 323 29.98 -3.11 -17.53
N PRO A 324 30.47 -3.00 -18.78
CA PRO A 324 30.63 -1.71 -19.43
C PRO A 324 29.27 -1.10 -19.78
N GLY A 325 29.29 0.20 -20.05
CA GLY A 325 28.13 0.95 -20.51
C GLY A 325 27.26 1.49 -19.37
N ARG A 326 26.08 1.98 -19.78
CA ARG A 326 25.18 2.77 -18.95
C ARG A 326 23.86 2.07 -18.74
N TRP A 327 23.54 1.71 -17.51
CA TRP A 327 22.41 0.82 -17.21
C TRP A 327 21.41 1.48 -16.26
N ILE A 328 20.13 1.11 -16.36
CA ILE A 328 19.09 1.55 -15.41
C ILE A 328 18.81 0.41 -14.43
N TYR A 329 18.92 0.70 -13.13
CA TYR A 329 18.47 -0.20 -12.09
C TYR A 329 16.93 -0.24 -12.05
N ALA A 330 16.36 -1.32 -12.58
CA ALA A 330 14.91 -1.48 -12.66
C ALA A 330 14.32 -2.11 -11.40
N ALA A 331 14.99 -3.03 -10.71
CA ALA A 331 14.48 -3.59 -9.45
C ALA A 331 15.46 -4.44 -8.65
N GLY A 332 15.08 -4.68 -7.38
CA GLY A 332 15.76 -5.56 -6.46
C GLY A 332 15.22 -7.00 -6.39
N HIS A 333 14.02 -7.31 -6.90
CA HIS A 333 13.48 -8.66 -6.73
C HIS A 333 12.61 -9.16 -7.88
N ILE A 334 13.17 -10.05 -8.70
CA ILE A 334 12.37 -10.90 -9.57
C ILE A 334 11.90 -12.10 -8.75
N TYR A 335 10.67 -12.01 -8.23
CA TYR A 335 9.97 -13.14 -7.63
C TYR A 335 9.29 -13.95 -8.74
N GLY A 336 9.17 -15.27 -8.60
CA GLY A 336 8.43 -16.15 -9.53
C GLY A 336 6.91 -15.91 -9.55
N HIS A 337 6.48 -14.67 -9.37
CA HIS A 337 5.10 -14.20 -9.35
C HIS A 337 5.01 -12.84 -10.06
N ILE A 338 4.26 -12.81 -11.16
CA ILE A 338 4.15 -11.66 -12.07
C ILE A 338 3.64 -10.40 -11.36
N GLY A 339 2.69 -10.52 -10.41
CA GLY A 339 2.19 -9.35 -9.68
C GLY A 339 3.28 -8.60 -8.90
N HIS A 340 4.26 -9.31 -8.33
CA HIS A 340 5.40 -8.67 -7.67
C HIS A 340 6.34 -8.02 -8.67
N PHE A 341 6.55 -8.67 -9.82
CA PHE A 341 7.33 -8.06 -10.89
C PHE A 341 6.70 -6.76 -11.37
N LEU A 342 5.39 -6.78 -11.66
CA LEU A 342 4.67 -5.60 -12.14
C LEU A 342 4.74 -4.44 -11.13
N MET A 343 4.56 -4.73 -9.85
CA MET A 343 4.40 -3.70 -8.83
C MET A 343 5.73 -3.24 -8.22
N ASP A 344 6.69 -4.15 -8.03
CA ASP A 344 7.97 -3.84 -7.37
C ASP A 344 9.09 -3.55 -8.39
N CYS A 345 8.99 -4.03 -9.63
CA CYS A 345 10.02 -3.83 -10.66
C CYS A 345 9.70 -2.71 -11.66
N LEU A 346 8.43 -2.52 -12.05
CA LEU A 346 8.12 -1.45 -13.00
C LEU A 346 8.20 -0.06 -12.38
N GLY A 347 8.16 0.09 -11.05
CA GLY A 347 8.18 1.38 -10.36
C GLY A 347 9.40 2.27 -10.64
N ARG A 348 10.42 1.76 -11.33
CA ARG A 348 11.67 2.46 -11.68
C ARG A 348 11.86 2.67 -13.17
N VAL A 349 11.07 1.99 -14.02
CA VAL A 349 11.26 2.06 -15.49
C VAL A 349 10.91 3.42 -16.08
N TRP A 350 10.23 4.30 -15.32
CA TRP A 350 10.01 5.71 -15.69
C TRP A 350 11.31 6.47 -16.01
N ALA A 351 12.43 6.01 -15.47
CA ALA A 351 13.75 6.58 -15.71
C ALA A 351 14.21 6.44 -17.15
N ALA A 352 13.68 5.49 -17.92
CA ALA A 352 14.04 5.27 -19.32
C ALA A 352 13.78 6.54 -20.17
N GLU A 353 12.66 7.23 -19.95
CA GLU A 353 12.35 8.50 -20.63
C GLU A 353 13.21 9.69 -20.14
N ARG A 354 13.82 9.56 -18.96
CA ARG A 354 14.55 10.65 -18.28
C ARG A 354 16.03 10.38 -18.10
N ALA A 355 16.56 9.37 -18.77
CA ALA A 355 17.97 9.00 -18.67
C ALA A 355 18.92 10.08 -19.23
N GLY A 356 18.42 11.05 -20.01
CA GLY A 356 19.23 12.15 -20.56
C GLY A 356 20.28 11.70 -21.58
N GLY A 357 20.13 10.50 -22.14
CA GLY A 357 21.04 9.90 -23.10
C GLY A 357 20.72 8.42 -23.34
N PRO A 358 21.38 7.75 -24.31
CA PRO A 358 21.19 6.33 -24.54
C PRO A 358 21.58 5.51 -23.30
N VAL A 359 20.90 4.39 -23.10
CA VAL A 359 21.21 3.39 -22.07
C VAL A 359 21.34 2.02 -22.73
N ASP A 360 22.24 1.20 -22.20
CA ASP A 360 22.56 -0.13 -22.69
C ASP A 360 21.50 -1.18 -22.32
N GLY A 361 20.72 -0.93 -21.27
CA GLY A 361 19.69 -1.86 -20.83
C GLY A 361 19.22 -1.63 -19.40
N LEU A 362 18.31 -2.51 -18.97
CA LEU A 362 17.84 -2.58 -17.59
C LEU A 362 18.64 -3.62 -16.81
N ILE A 363 18.90 -3.37 -15.52
CA ILE A 363 19.52 -4.34 -14.62
C ILE A 363 18.63 -4.66 -13.42
N PHE A 364 18.59 -5.94 -13.06
CA PHE A 364 17.79 -6.47 -11.95
C PHE A 364 18.66 -7.27 -10.98
N LEU A 365 18.28 -7.31 -9.69
CA LEU A 365 18.83 -8.27 -8.72
C LEU A 365 17.92 -9.51 -8.61
N THR A 366 18.53 -10.66 -8.32
CA THR A 366 17.80 -11.88 -7.98
C THR A 366 17.14 -11.79 -6.61
N ALA A 367 16.06 -12.52 -6.38
CA ALA A 367 15.51 -12.74 -5.05
C ALA A 367 15.72 -14.20 -4.64
N TYR A 368 16.18 -14.42 -3.41
CA TYR A 368 16.08 -15.73 -2.75
C TYR A 368 14.87 -15.74 -1.81
N ASN A 369 14.10 -16.82 -1.78
CA ASN A 369 12.97 -16.97 -0.87
C ASN A 369 13.09 -18.27 -0.05
N PRO A 370 13.52 -18.19 1.22
CA PRO A 370 13.71 -19.37 2.07
C PRO A 370 12.39 -20.09 2.44
N THR A 371 11.25 -19.39 2.37
CA THR A 371 9.95 -19.95 2.83
C THR A 371 9.20 -20.76 1.78
N LEU A 372 9.73 -20.91 0.57
CA LEU A 372 9.09 -21.71 -0.51
C LEU A 372 9.51 -23.18 -0.56
N GLY A 373 10.33 -23.66 0.39
CA GLY A 373 10.75 -25.07 0.45
C GLY A 373 11.49 -25.54 -0.80
N ALA A 374 11.74 -26.85 -0.90
CA ALA A 374 12.45 -27.49 -2.03
C ALA A 374 11.75 -27.36 -3.41
N GLY A 375 10.56 -26.73 -3.46
CA GLY A 375 9.85 -26.36 -4.70
C GLY A 375 9.93 -24.85 -5.04
N GLY A 376 10.59 -24.04 -4.21
CA GLY A 376 10.84 -22.63 -4.48
C GLY A 376 11.84 -22.45 -5.61
N PHE A 377 11.52 -21.61 -6.59
CA PHE A 377 12.43 -21.26 -7.67
C PHE A 377 13.77 -20.75 -7.08
N ASP A 378 14.81 -21.58 -7.12
CA ASP A 378 16.17 -21.15 -6.87
C ASP A 378 16.62 -20.30 -8.06
N PHE A 379 16.45 -18.98 -7.96
CA PHE A 379 16.84 -18.02 -8.99
C PHE A 379 18.37 -17.83 -9.10
N ARG A 380 19.17 -18.59 -8.33
CA ARG A 380 20.62 -18.68 -8.56
C ARG A 380 20.96 -19.58 -9.75
N SER A 381 20.03 -20.40 -10.24
CA SER A 381 20.16 -21.06 -11.55
C SER A 381 19.85 -20.04 -12.64
N PRO A 382 20.85 -19.63 -13.45
CA PRO A 382 20.64 -18.73 -14.59
C PRO A 382 19.59 -19.28 -15.55
N GLU A 383 19.44 -20.60 -15.65
CA GLU A 383 18.50 -21.28 -16.55
C GLU A 383 17.05 -21.10 -16.10
N ARG A 384 16.75 -21.26 -14.80
CA ARG A 384 15.40 -21.07 -14.25
C ARG A 384 14.99 -19.60 -14.23
N HIS A 385 15.96 -18.71 -14.03
CA HIS A 385 15.74 -17.27 -14.10
C HIS A 385 15.49 -16.80 -15.54
N THR A 386 16.33 -17.24 -16.48
CA THR A 386 16.15 -17.02 -17.92
C THR A 386 14.83 -17.62 -18.38
N HIS A 387 14.46 -18.80 -17.85
CA HIS A 387 13.15 -19.39 -18.10
C HIS A 387 12.03 -18.49 -17.59
N PHE A 388 12.09 -17.89 -16.39
CA PHE A 388 11.05 -16.95 -15.94
C PHE A 388 10.97 -15.68 -16.80
N MET A 389 12.11 -15.05 -17.11
CA MET A 389 12.16 -13.87 -17.98
C MET A 389 11.67 -14.16 -19.40
N ASN A 390 11.81 -15.41 -19.85
CA ASN A 390 11.32 -15.91 -21.13
C ASN A 390 10.02 -16.74 -21.02
N SER A 391 9.44 -16.89 -19.83
CA SER A 391 8.29 -17.77 -19.58
C SER A 391 7.00 -17.12 -20.07
N GLU A 392 5.99 -17.95 -20.33
CA GLU A 392 4.66 -17.50 -20.72
C GLU A 392 4.68 -16.63 -22.01
N GLY A 393 5.44 -17.08 -23.03
CA GLY A 393 5.44 -16.43 -24.35
C GLY A 393 6.15 -15.07 -24.40
N GLY A 394 7.09 -14.79 -23.49
CA GLY A 394 7.81 -13.52 -23.46
C GLY A 394 7.05 -12.38 -22.77
N PHE A 395 6.13 -12.70 -21.85
CA PHE A 395 5.30 -11.71 -21.16
C PHE A 395 6.12 -10.63 -20.43
N VAL A 396 7.19 -11.01 -19.73
CA VAL A 396 8.08 -10.04 -19.06
C VAL A 396 8.81 -9.16 -20.08
N ALA A 397 9.30 -9.73 -21.19
CA ALA A 397 9.92 -8.96 -22.26
C ALA A 397 8.91 -7.96 -22.86
N ASN A 398 7.64 -8.34 -23.01
CA ASN A 398 6.58 -7.44 -23.45
C ASN A 398 6.27 -6.34 -22.42
N LEU A 399 6.26 -6.64 -21.11
CA LEU A 399 6.15 -5.62 -20.07
C LEU A 399 7.29 -4.58 -20.19
N LEU A 400 8.53 -5.04 -20.33
CA LEU A 400 9.69 -4.15 -20.45
C LEU A 400 9.70 -3.36 -21.77
N ARG A 401 9.24 -3.98 -22.86
CA ARG A 401 9.05 -3.31 -24.15
C ARG A 401 8.02 -2.20 -24.05
N ILE A 402 6.82 -2.51 -23.55
CA ILE A 402 5.70 -1.56 -23.50
C ILE A 402 5.99 -0.46 -22.49
N PHE A 403 6.38 -0.83 -21.28
CA PHE A 403 6.52 0.12 -20.18
C PHE A 403 7.90 0.75 -20.10
N GLY A 404 8.96 0.14 -20.60
CA GLY A 404 10.32 0.70 -20.51
C GLY A 404 10.90 1.14 -21.85
N GLY A 405 10.32 0.75 -22.99
CA GLY A 405 10.93 0.94 -24.31
C GLY A 405 12.27 0.21 -24.48
N ILE A 406 12.63 -0.65 -23.52
CA ILE A 406 13.94 -1.29 -23.42
C ILE A 406 13.71 -2.79 -23.23
N THR A 407 14.14 -3.59 -24.21
CA THR A 407 14.05 -5.06 -24.15
C THR A 407 15.34 -5.69 -23.63
N LYS A 408 16.49 -5.04 -23.86
CA LYS A 408 17.77 -5.50 -23.37
C LYS A 408 17.81 -5.35 -21.85
N HIS A 409 17.97 -6.48 -21.18
CA HIS A 409 18.05 -6.53 -19.73
C HIS A 409 19.15 -7.50 -19.29
N ARG A 410 19.64 -7.30 -18.07
CA ARG A 410 20.59 -8.18 -17.41
C ARG A 410 20.17 -8.41 -15.97
N VAL A 411 20.42 -9.61 -15.46
CA VAL A 411 20.18 -9.92 -14.06
C VAL A 411 21.50 -10.24 -13.39
N ALA A 412 21.80 -9.54 -12.31
CA ALA A 412 22.99 -9.76 -11.53
C ALA A 412 22.81 -11.02 -10.68
N VAL A 413 23.29 -12.14 -11.22
CA VAL A 413 23.37 -13.45 -10.53
C VAL A 413 24.72 -13.67 -9.86
N ARG A 414 25.70 -12.80 -10.14
CA ARG A 414 27.03 -12.72 -9.50
C ARG A 414 27.33 -11.25 -9.15
N PRO A 415 28.29 -10.96 -8.25
CA PRO A 415 28.75 -9.61 -8.01
C PRO A 415 29.20 -8.94 -9.31
N MET A 416 28.69 -7.75 -9.59
CA MET A 416 28.94 -7.04 -10.84
C MET A 416 29.33 -5.58 -10.58
N ARG A 417 30.32 -5.08 -11.31
CA ARG A 417 30.70 -3.67 -11.29
C ARG A 417 30.24 -3.00 -12.58
N VAL A 418 29.23 -2.15 -12.48
CA VAL A 418 28.65 -1.44 -13.62
C VAL A 418 29.39 -0.11 -13.82
N ALA A 419 29.76 0.21 -15.05
CA ALA A 419 30.51 1.43 -15.35
C ALA A 419 29.71 2.70 -14.97
N GLU A 420 28.44 2.78 -15.36
CA GLU A 420 27.52 3.84 -14.95
C GLU A 420 26.12 3.25 -14.70
N LEU A 421 25.58 3.45 -13.49
CA LEU A 421 24.27 2.95 -13.09
C LEU A 421 23.33 4.10 -12.71
N LEU A 422 22.20 4.18 -13.39
CA LEU A 422 21.09 5.06 -13.05
C LEU A 422 20.20 4.33 -12.03
N VAL A 423 20.08 4.90 -10.83
CA VAL A 423 19.29 4.35 -9.73
C VAL A 423 18.11 5.28 -9.44
N PRO A 424 16.98 5.11 -10.14
CA PRO A 424 15.81 5.95 -9.98
C PRO A 424 15.01 5.61 -8.73
N SER A 425 14.36 6.56 -8.08
CA SER A 425 13.46 6.26 -6.97
C SER A 425 12.29 5.35 -7.39
N GLN A 426 11.83 4.51 -6.47
CA GLN A 426 10.75 3.54 -6.71
C GLN A 426 9.39 4.21 -6.54
N LEU A 427 8.67 4.44 -7.64
CA LEU A 427 7.41 5.20 -7.67
C LEU A 427 6.15 4.33 -7.66
N LEU A 428 6.31 3.01 -7.58
CA LEU A 428 5.24 2.01 -7.44
C LEU A 428 5.74 0.88 -6.53
N SER A 429 4.89 0.40 -5.62
CA SER A 429 5.16 -0.79 -4.82
C SER A 429 3.87 -1.45 -4.33
N LEU A 430 3.97 -2.69 -3.84
CA LEU A 430 2.84 -3.38 -3.18
C LEU A 430 2.55 -2.90 -1.74
N ARG A 431 3.21 -1.83 -1.25
CA ARG A 431 2.84 -1.25 0.04
C ARG A 431 1.51 -0.53 -0.10
N PRO A 432 0.54 -0.70 0.83
CA PRO A 432 -0.76 -0.03 0.75
C PRO A 432 -0.67 1.49 0.53
N SER A 433 0.28 2.18 1.20
CA SER A 433 0.50 3.63 1.04
C SER A 433 1.05 4.06 -0.33
N ASP A 434 1.64 3.13 -1.09
CA ASP A 434 2.30 3.41 -2.37
C ASP A 434 1.54 2.83 -3.57
N ALA A 435 0.46 2.08 -3.32
CA ALA A 435 -0.34 1.42 -4.33
C ALA A 435 -0.98 2.44 -5.29
N ALA A 436 -1.28 3.64 -4.78
CA ALA A 436 -1.72 4.78 -5.57
C ALA A 436 -0.66 5.30 -6.55
N SER A 437 0.61 4.92 -6.37
CA SER A 437 1.79 5.32 -7.15
C SER A 437 2.02 6.84 -7.22
N HIS A 438 3.18 7.26 -7.73
CA HIS A 438 3.46 8.69 -7.94
C HIS A 438 2.78 9.21 -9.24
N PRO A 439 2.24 10.44 -9.29
CA PRO A 439 1.62 11.00 -10.50
C PRO A 439 2.49 10.91 -11.77
N LEU A 440 3.80 11.13 -11.63
CA LEU A 440 4.78 10.97 -12.71
C LEU A 440 4.76 9.56 -13.30
N PHE A 441 4.72 8.53 -12.45
CA PHE A 441 4.65 7.13 -12.88
C PHE A 441 3.33 6.84 -13.61
N ARG A 442 2.20 7.35 -13.10
CA ARG A 442 0.89 7.19 -13.76
C ARG A 442 0.86 7.82 -15.14
N ALA A 443 1.38 9.04 -15.27
CA ALA A 443 1.46 9.74 -16.55
C ALA A 443 2.35 8.98 -17.55
N PHE A 444 3.45 8.41 -17.06
CA PHE A 444 4.35 7.57 -17.85
C PHE A 444 3.64 6.31 -18.37
N ILE A 445 3.06 5.51 -17.48
CA ILE A 445 2.31 4.29 -17.84
C ILE A 445 1.19 4.62 -18.83
N ARG A 446 0.43 5.70 -18.61
CA ARG A 446 -0.65 6.11 -19.50
C ARG A 446 -0.17 6.35 -20.93
N ARG A 447 0.97 7.03 -21.12
CA ARG A 447 1.56 7.23 -22.46
C ARG A 447 1.99 5.92 -23.09
N SER A 448 2.67 5.06 -22.33
CA SER A 448 3.10 3.73 -22.80
C SER A 448 1.93 2.88 -23.29
N VAL A 449 0.84 2.81 -22.51
CA VAL A 449 -0.35 2.03 -22.87
C VAL A 449 -1.09 2.68 -24.03
N GLN A 450 -1.21 4.01 -24.05
CA GLN A 450 -1.82 4.73 -25.17
C GLN A 450 -1.12 4.42 -26.50
N ALA A 451 0.22 4.42 -26.53
CA ALA A 451 0.97 4.08 -27.74
C ALA A 451 0.67 2.66 -28.25
N VAL A 452 0.42 1.71 -27.34
CA VAL A 452 -0.03 0.36 -27.71
C VAL A 452 -1.46 0.36 -28.24
N CYS A 453 -2.35 1.17 -27.68
CA CYS A 453 -3.78 1.15 -27.96
C CYS A 453 -4.21 1.99 -29.17
N ASP A 454 -3.45 3.02 -29.54
CA ASP A 454 -3.76 3.93 -30.66
C ASP A 454 -3.61 3.26 -32.05
N GLY A 455 -2.91 2.13 -32.15
CA GLY A 455 -2.81 1.36 -33.41
C GLY A 455 -4.11 0.62 -33.78
N PRO A 456 -4.26 0.11 -35.02
CA PRO A 456 -5.41 -0.71 -35.40
C PRO A 456 -5.50 -1.98 -34.56
N GLY A 457 -6.71 -2.34 -34.14
CA GLY A 457 -6.98 -3.54 -33.34
C GLY A 457 -8.44 -3.99 -33.49
N PRO A 458 -8.78 -5.21 -33.07
CA PRO A 458 -10.15 -5.71 -33.15
C PRO A 458 -11.09 -4.86 -32.28
N PRO A 459 -12.38 -4.73 -32.66
CA PRO A 459 -13.38 -4.10 -31.82
C PRO A 459 -13.39 -4.71 -30.43
N THR A 460 -13.38 -3.86 -29.39
CA THR A 460 -13.42 -4.31 -28.00
C THR A 460 -14.86 -4.30 -27.49
N PRO A 461 -15.34 -5.41 -26.89
CA PRO A 461 -16.63 -5.43 -26.21
C PRO A 461 -16.66 -4.43 -25.04
N PRO A 462 -17.77 -3.69 -24.84
CA PRO A 462 -17.84 -2.66 -23.79
C PRO A 462 -17.90 -3.25 -22.37
N ARG A 463 -18.31 -4.51 -22.21
CA ARG A 463 -18.44 -5.21 -20.93
C ARG A 463 -17.54 -6.45 -20.94
N LEU A 464 -16.59 -6.55 -20.02
CA LEU A 464 -15.60 -7.63 -19.93
C LEU A 464 -15.66 -8.34 -18.58
N TYR A 465 -15.69 -9.68 -18.61
CA TYR A 465 -15.36 -10.50 -17.44
C TYR A 465 -13.99 -11.13 -17.64
N VAL A 466 -13.08 -10.83 -16.72
CA VAL A 466 -11.71 -11.32 -16.74
C VAL A 466 -11.63 -12.60 -15.90
N SER A 467 -11.84 -13.72 -16.57
CA SER A 467 -11.95 -15.02 -15.94
C SER A 467 -10.59 -15.61 -15.59
N ARG A 468 -10.58 -16.38 -14.52
CA ARG A 468 -9.45 -17.20 -14.07
C ARG A 468 -9.71 -18.69 -14.22
N ALA A 469 -10.86 -19.08 -14.79
CA ALA A 469 -11.33 -20.47 -14.78
C ALA A 469 -10.47 -21.44 -15.61
N ARG A 470 -9.55 -20.92 -16.45
CA ARG A 470 -8.59 -21.70 -17.24
C ARG A 470 -7.17 -21.70 -16.66
N LEU A 471 -6.93 -20.96 -15.57
CA LEU A 471 -5.66 -21.04 -14.85
C LEU A 471 -5.53 -22.40 -14.15
N ARG A 472 -4.28 -22.83 -13.98
CA ARG A 472 -3.93 -24.02 -13.20
C ARG A 472 -4.48 -23.93 -11.78
N GLU A 473 -4.85 -25.08 -11.21
CA GLU A 473 -5.55 -25.19 -9.93
C GLU A 473 -4.73 -24.67 -8.74
N ASP A 474 -3.40 -24.55 -8.87
CA ASP A 474 -2.49 -23.98 -7.87
C ASP A 474 -2.34 -22.44 -7.94
N ARG A 475 -3.11 -21.80 -8.82
CA ARG A 475 -3.11 -20.34 -9.01
C ARG A 475 -4.35 -19.67 -8.41
N GLY A 476 -4.98 -20.29 -7.42
CA GLY A 476 -6.16 -19.76 -6.71
C GLY A 476 -7.40 -19.65 -7.60
N PRO A 477 -7.93 -20.75 -8.14
CA PRO A 477 -9.19 -20.74 -8.86
C PRO A 477 -10.36 -20.31 -7.96
N LEU A 478 -11.42 -19.80 -8.59
CA LEU A 478 -12.72 -19.60 -7.95
C LEU A 478 -13.61 -20.82 -8.22
N PHE A 479 -14.00 -21.52 -7.17
CA PHE A 479 -15.00 -22.58 -7.27
C PHE A 479 -16.35 -21.95 -7.65
N GLN A 480 -17.05 -22.55 -8.62
CA GLN A 480 -18.22 -22.03 -9.35
C GLN A 480 -17.98 -20.86 -10.33
N GLU A 481 -16.73 -20.50 -10.65
CA GLU A 481 -16.47 -19.42 -11.61
C GLU A 481 -17.13 -19.64 -12.98
N LYS A 482 -17.18 -20.89 -13.48
CA LYS A 482 -17.86 -21.21 -14.75
C LYS A 482 -19.37 -20.98 -14.71
N ALA A 483 -20.00 -21.05 -13.53
CA ALA A 483 -21.41 -20.70 -13.39
C ALA A 483 -21.58 -19.17 -13.46
N LEU A 484 -20.68 -18.42 -12.81
CA LEU A 484 -20.62 -16.97 -12.93
C LEU A 484 -20.36 -16.52 -14.38
N GLU A 485 -19.45 -17.17 -15.12
CA GLU A 485 -19.20 -16.90 -16.55
C GLU A 485 -20.50 -16.95 -17.35
N ARG A 486 -21.27 -18.05 -17.23
CA ARG A 486 -22.55 -18.21 -17.95
C ARG A 486 -23.57 -17.12 -17.57
N CYS A 487 -23.64 -16.77 -16.29
CA CYS A 487 -24.52 -15.69 -15.82
C CYS A 487 -24.12 -14.33 -16.41
N LEU A 488 -22.81 -14.03 -16.51
CA LEU A 488 -22.30 -12.79 -17.08
C LEU A 488 -22.41 -12.75 -18.61
N GLU A 489 -22.18 -13.86 -19.31
CA GLU A 489 -22.42 -13.99 -20.76
C GLU A 489 -23.86 -13.63 -21.12
N ALA A 490 -24.83 -14.11 -20.32
CA ALA A 490 -26.25 -13.77 -20.49
C ALA A 490 -26.55 -12.28 -20.28
N GLN A 491 -25.66 -11.52 -19.62
CA GLN A 491 -25.73 -10.07 -19.43
C GLN A 491 -24.92 -9.28 -20.47
N GLY A 492 -24.44 -9.96 -21.52
CA GLY A 492 -23.68 -9.36 -22.61
C GLY A 492 -22.20 -9.09 -22.29
N TYR A 493 -21.65 -9.72 -21.24
CA TYR A 493 -20.22 -9.67 -20.98
C TYR A 493 -19.46 -10.59 -21.94
N ALA A 494 -18.36 -10.10 -22.49
CA ALA A 494 -17.39 -10.96 -23.13
C ALA A 494 -16.47 -11.57 -22.07
N ILE A 495 -16.39 -12.91 -22.06
CA ILE A 495 -15.50 -13.65 -21.16
C ILE A 495 -14.13 -13.75 -21.80
N ILE A 496 -13.13 -13.22 -21.11
CA ILE A 496 -11.73 -13.30 -21.56
C ILE A 496 -10.89 -14.07 -20.56
N TYR A 497 -9.86 -14.74 -21.08
CA TYR A 497 -8.89 -15.52 -20.32
C TYR A 497 -7.51 -14.92 -20.56
N PRO A 498 -7.00 -14.05 -19.66
CA PRO A 498 -5.76 -13.30 -19.88
C PRO A 498 -4.56 -14.15 -20.26
N GLU A 499 -4.45 -15.36 -19.74
CA GLU A 499 -3.38 -16.32 -20.03
C GLU A 499 -3.35 -16.81 -21.48
N ALA A 500 -4.45 -16.64 -22.23
CA ALA A 500 -4.54 -16.97 -23.64
C ALA A 500 -4.34 -15.74 -24.55
N LEU A 501 -4.11 -14.56 -23.96
CA LEU A 501 -4.01 -13.28 -24.68
C LEU A 501 -2.62 -12.68 -24.50
N SER A 502 -2.10 -12.06 -25.57
CA SER A 502 -0.91 -11.23 -25.47
C SER A 502 -1.17 -10.02 -24.56
N LEU A 503 -0.10 -9.44 -24.01
CA LEU A 503 -0.21 -8.25 -23.18
C LEU A 503 -0.85 -7.07 -23.94
N ASP A 504 -0.50 -6.90 -25.22
CA ASP A 504 -1.06 -5.85 -26.09
C ASP A 504 -2.57 -6.02 -26.25
N GLU A 505 -3.06 -7.25 -26.47
CA GLU A 505 -4.49 -7.55 -26.54
C GLU A 505 -5.19 -7.28 -25.20
N GLN A 506 -4.60 -7.72 -24.08
CA GLN A 506 -5.14 -7.44 -22.75
C GLN A 506 -5.28 -5.94 -22.51
N LEU A 507 -4.22 -5.17 -22.77
CA LEU A 507 -4.23 -3.71 -22.59
C LEU A 507 -5.27 -3.04 -23.47
N ARG A 508 -5.40 -3.44 -24.74
CA ARG A 508 -6.42 -2.90 -25.67
C ARG A 508 -7.84 -3.18 -25.19
N LEU A 509 -8.08 -4.40 -24.70
CA LEU A 509 -9.39 -4.78 -24.15
C LEU A 509 -9.72 -3.93 -22.92
N TYR A 510 -8.80 -3.82 -21.95
CA TYR A 510 -9.03 -3.01 -20.74
C TYR A 510 -9.11 -1.50 -21.03
N TRP A 511 -8.36 -1.02 -22.02
CA TRP A 511 -8.34 0.39 -22.41
C TRP A 511 -9.66 0.86 -23.02
N ASN A 512 -10.36 -0.01 -23.74
CA ASN A 512 -11.60 0.32 -24.46
C ASN A 512 -12.88 -0.14 -23.76
N ALA A 513 -12.81 -1.06 -22.80
CA ALA A 513 -13.98 -1.50 -22.05
C ALA A 513 -14.54 -0.40 -21.16
N THR A 514 -15.87 -0.38 -21.01
CA THR A 514 -16.59 0.52 -20.08
C THR A 514 -16.80 -0.14 -18.71
N HIS A 515 -17.01 -1.46 -18.68
CA HIS A 515 -17.23 -2.24 -17.47
C HIS A 515 -16.27 -3.43 -17.46
N ILE A 516 -15.54 -3.59 -16.37
CA ILE A 516 -14.60 -4.69 -16.17
C ILE A 516 -14.93 -5.37 -14.85
N ILE A 517 -15.26 -6.65 -14.90
CA ILE A 517 -15.40 -7.50 -13.71
C ILE A 517 -14.18 -8.41 -13.66
N THR A 518 -13.41 -8.39 -12.56
CA THR A 518 -12.24 -9.26 -12.38
C THR A 518 -12.07 -9.64 -10.92
N ALA A 519 -11.52 -10.83 -10.66
CA ALA A 519 -11.06 -11.16 -9.31
C ALA A 519 -9.74 -10.47 -8.96
N THR A 520 -9.52 -10.26 -7.66
CA THR A 520 -8.20 -9.82 -7.14
C THR A 520 -7.07 -10.73 -7.60
N GLY A 521 -5.98 -10.14 -8.09
CA GLY A 521 -4.82 -10.85 -8.63
C GLY A 521 -4.09 -10.09 -9.74
N THR A 522 -3.18 -10.76 -10.45
CA THR A 522 -2.33 -10.16 -11.51
C THR A 522 -3.14 -9.43 -12.58
N ALA A 523 -4.27 -10.00 -13.02
CA ALA A 523 -5.11 -9.40 -14.05
C ALA A 523 -5.67 -8.03 -13.63
N ALA A 524 -6.05 -7.87 -12.36
CA ALA A 524 -6.50 -6.59 -11.82
C ALA A 524 -5.39 -5.53 -11.83
N HIS A 525 -4.14 -5.91 -11.53
CA HIS A 525 -3.02 -4.98 -11.63
C HIS A 525 -2.72 -4.55 -13.07
N ILE A 526 -2.86 -5.45 -14.05
CA ILE A 526 -2.70 -5.11 -15.48
C ILE A 526 -3.84 -4.21 -15.94
N ALA A 527 -5.09 -4.52 -15.56
CA ALA A 527 -6.25 -3.68 -15.85
C ALA A 527 -6.06 -2.26 -15.30
N ALA A 528 -5.51 -2.11 -14.09
CA ALA A 528 -5.18 -0.81 -13.51
C ALA A 528 -4.25 0.03 -14.40
N MET A 529 -3.29 -0.59 -15.09
CA MET A 529 -2.39 0.13 -16.01
C MET A 529 -3.09 0.73 -17.23
N ALA A 530 -4.26 0.22 -17.60
CA ALA A 530 -5.04 0.67 -18.75
C ALA A 530 -6.19 1.65 -18.40
N MET A 531 -6.33 2.04 -17.13
CA MET A 531 -7.40 2.94 -16.69
C MET A 531 -7.20 4.37 -17.22
N ARG A 532 -8.29 5.00 -17.67
CA ARG A 532 -8.27 6.35 -18.27
C ARG A 532 -9.50 7.22 -17.99
N GLY A 533 -10.25 6.94 -16.93
CA GLY A 533 -11.26 7.86 -16.38
C GLY A 533 -12.72 7.50 -16.67
N HIS A 534 -12.99 6.51 -17.51
CA HIS A 534 -14.37 6.11 -17.88
C HIS A 534 -14.72 4.69 -17.46
N GLN A 535 -13.72 3.85 -17.19
CA GLN A 535 -13.93 2.45 -16.85
C GLN A 535 -14.49 2.29 -15.44
N GLN A 536 -15.52 1.46 -15.32
CA GLN A 536 -16.08 1.00 -14.05
C GLN A 536 -15.58 -0.42 -13.78
N VAL A 537 -15.08 -0.66 -12.57
CA VAL A 537 -14.43 -1.93 -12.21
C VAL A 537 -15.14 -2.58 -11.03
N ALA A 538 -15.61 -3.81 -11.20
CA ALA A 538 -16.05 -4.65 -10.09
C ALA A 538 -14.94 -5.64 -9.73
N LEU A 539 -14.50 -5.61 -8.47
CA LEU A 539 -13.49 -6.49 -7.94
C LEU A 539 -14.13 -7.64 -7.16
N LEU A 540 -14.05 -8.85 -7.69
CA LEU A 540 -14.42 -10.05 -6.94
C LEU A 540 -13.36 -10.31 -5.88
N LYS A 541 -13.79 -10.26 -4.63
CA LYS A 541 -12.93 -10.57 -3.49
C LYS A 541 -12.55 -12.04 -3.52
N ARG A 542 -11.25 -12.30 -3.35
CA ARG A 542 -10.73 -13.66 -3.21
C ARG A 542 -10.16 -13.89 -1.83
N ASN A 543 -9.55 -12.88 -1.20
CA ASN A 543 -8.92 -13.02 0.10
C ASN A 543 -9.21 -11.77 0.96
N PRO A 544 -9.76 -11.93 2.19
CA PRO A 544 -10.07 -10.82 3.08
C PRO A 544 -8.88 -9.97 3.56
N SER A 545 -7.65 -10.40 3.31
CA SER A 545 -6.44 -9.65 3.69
C SER A 545 -5.96 -8.61 2.66
N GLN A 546 -6.67 -8.42 1.52
CA GLN A 546 -6.18 -7.59 0.40
C GLN A 546 -7.10 -6.42 -0.02
N ASP A 547 -8.07 -6.06 0.82
CA ASP A 547 -9.20 -5.20 0.43
C ASP A 547 -8.83 -3.74 0.11
N GLY A 548 -7.67 -3.24 0.53
CA GLY A 548 -7.25 -1.84 0.27
C GLY A 548 -6.39 -1.64 -0.98
N LEU A 549 -5.47 -2.59 -1.27
CA LEU A 549 -4.40 -2.40 -2.26
C LEU A 549 -4.92 -2.15 -3.68
N PHE A 550 -5.89 -2.95 -4.11
CA PHE A 550 -6.41 -2.88 -5.47
C PHE A 550 -7.31 -1.65 -5.69
N ASP A 551 -8.07 -1.24 -4.67
CA ASP A 551 -8.92 -0.05 -4.74
C ASP A 551 -8.08 1.21 -4.93
N ASP A 552 -7.06 1.40 -4.08
CA ASP A 552 -6.13 2.53 -4.15
C ASP A 552 -5.45 2.61 -5.52
N GLN A 553 -4.97 1.48 -6.04
CA GLN A 553 -4.30 1.43 -7.33
C GLN A 553 -5.25 1.77 -8.49
N LEU A 554 -6.40 1.10 -8.60
CA LEU A 554 -7.34 1.29 -9.70
C LEU A 554 -7.85 2.73 -9.74
N ARG A 555 -8.24 3.28 -8.59
CA ARG A 555 -8.69 4.67 -8.49
C ARG A 555 -7.59 5.64 -8.89
N ALA A 556 -6.38 5.47 -8.35
CA ALA A 556 -5.28 6.39 -8.65
C ALA A 556 -4.88 6.37 -10.13
N MET A 557 -4.91 5.19 -10.77
CA MET A 557 -4.64 5.05 -12.21
C MET A 557 -5.74 5.63 -13.10
N GLY A 558 -6.96 5.74 -12.56
CA GLY A 558 -8.06 6.49 -13.17
C GLY A 558 -9.32 5.66 -13.42
N ALA A 559 -9.61 4.61 -12.66
CA ALA A 559 -10.92 3.98 -12.72
C ALA A 559 -12.00 4.99 -12.27
N ALA A 560 -13.08 5.12 -13.03
CA ALA A 560 -14.18 6.03 -12.70
C ALA A 560 -14.90 5.59 -11.42
N ARG A 561 -15.04 4.28 -11.26
CA ARG A 561 -15.63 3.65 -10.09
C ARG A 561 -15.00 2.29 -9.86
N VAL A 562 -14.71 1.98 -8.60
CA VAL A 562 -14.29 0.64 -8.15
C VAL A 562 -15.31 0.17 -7.13
N THR A 563 -15.83 -1.05 -7.33
CA THR A 563 -16.83 -1.67 -6.45
C THR A 563 -16.36 -3.05 -6.04
N TRP A 564 -16.34 -3.32 -4.74
CA TRP A 564 -16.01 -4.65 -4.22
C TRP A 564 -17.25 -5.54 -4.21
N ILE A 565 -17.06 -6.78 -4.67
CA ILE A 565 -18.07 -7.83 -4.63
C ILE A 565 -17.54 -8.92 -3.71
N ASP A 566 -18.06 -8.96 -2.49
CA ASP A 566 -17.70 -9.96 -1.50
C ASP A 566 -18.71 -11.11 -1.49
N ALA A 567 -18.50 -12.06 -2.40
CA ALA A 567 -19.34 -13.25 -2.52
C ALA A 567 -18.64 -14.52 -2.00
N VAL A 568 -17.53 -14.40 -1.25
CA VAL A 568 -16.73 -15.56 -0.82
C VAL A 568 -17.43 -16.31 0.31
N THR A 569 -17.81 -17.56 0.07
CA THR A 569 -18.47 -18.44 1.05
C THR A 569 -17.49 -19.27 1.87
N GLY A 570 -16.25 -19.42 1.40
CA GLY A 570 -15.21 -20.18 2.08
C GLY A 570 -13.96 -20.34 1.24
N HIS A 571 -12.97 -21.05 1.79
CA HIS A 571 -11.70 -21.32 1.12
C HIS A 571 -11.23 -22.75 1.40
N PHE A 572 -10.36 -23.27 0.54
CA PHE A 572 -9.74 -24.58 0.72
C PHE A 572 -8.39 -24.41 1.42
N GLU A 573 -8.34 -24.71 2.69
CA GLU A 573 -7.12 -24.66 3.50
C GLU A 573 -6.35 -25.96 3.36
N ASP A 574 -5.05 -25.89 3.11
CA ASP A 574 -4.19 -27.06 3.12
C ASP A 574 -3.71 -27.38 4.54
N ARG A 575 -4.09 -28.55 5.05
CA ARG A 575 -3.76 -29.02 6.41
C ARG A 575 -2.56 -29.96 6.47
N ALA A 576 -1.81 -30.12 5.38
CA ALA A 576 -0.59 -30.94 5.41
C ALA A 576 0.44 -30.40 6.43
N PRO A 577 1.15 -31.26 7.18
CA PRO A 577 2.22 -30.84 8.09
C PRO A 577 3.29 -30.03 7.35
N GLY A 578 3.59 -28.81 7.83
CA GLY A 578 4.56 -27.91 7.17
C GLY A 578 3.99 -27.06 6.02
N ALA A 579 2.69 -27.14 5.72
CA ALA A 579 2.03 -26.21 4.82
C ALA A 579 2.10 -24.78 5.40
N ALA A 580 3.00 -23.96 4.88
CA ALA A 580 3.14 -22.56 5.29
C ALA A 580 1.83 -21.79 5.07
N ARG A 581 1.54 -20.81 5.96
CA ARG A 581 0.44 -19.83 5.84
C ARG A 581 0.31 -19.17 4.45
N PHE A 582 1.39 -19.20 3.64
CA PHE A 582 1.41 -18.75 2.25
C PHE A 582 0.49 -19.55 1.30
N ARG A 583 0.08 -20.77 1.64
CA ARG A 583 -0.90 -21.54 0.83
C ARG A 583 -2.29 -20.90 0.81
N VAL A 584 -2.65 -20.05 1.80
CA VAL A 584 -3.95 -19.36 1.83
C VAL A 584 -4.11 -18.35 0.69
N TYR A 585 -3.04 -17.67 0.24
CA TYR A 585 -3.12 -16.70 -0.87
C TYR A 585 -3.37 -17.35 -2.24
N ARG A 586 -2.90 -18.59 -2.40
CA ARG A 586 -3.12 -19.43 -3.58
C ARG A 586 -4.24 -20.45 -3.38
N ALA A 587 -4.85 -20.46 -2.20
CA ALA A 587 -5.93 -21.37 -1.90
C ALA A 587 -7.08 -21.09 -2.87
N PRO A 588 -7.72 -22.15 -3.38
CA PRO A 588 -9.01 -22.02 -4.00
C PRO A 588 -10.03 -21.39 -3.05
N HIS A 589 -10.91 -20.55 -3.59
CA HIS A 589 -12.01 -19.94 -2.84
C HIS A 589 -13.34 -20.29 -3.50
N ALA A 590 -14.38 -20.48 -2.70
CA ALA A 590 -15.73 -20.69 -3.19
C ALA A 590 -16.49 -19.37 -3.19
N ILE A 591 -17.29 -19.15 -4.24
CA ILE A 591 -18.16 -17.98 -4.37
C ILE A 591 -19.62 -18.41 -4.39
N ASP A 592 -20.49 -17.59 -3.80
CA ASP A 592 -21.93 -17.63 -4.02
C ASP A 592 -22.25 -16.86 -5.29
N VAL A 593 -22.57 -17.59 -6.37
CA VAL A 593 -22.89 -16.98 -7.67
C VAL A 593 -24.16 -16.13 -7.59
N GLY A 594 -25.16 -16.55 -6.80
CA GLY A 594 -26.39 -15.78 -6.62
C GLY A 594 -26.12 -14.46 -5.92
N GLY A 595 -25.41 -14.51 -4.78
CA GLY A 595 -24.96 -13.32 -4.06
C GLY A 595 -24.06 -12.40 -4.88
N ALA A 596 -23.14 -12.96 -5.67
CA ALA A 596 -22.28 -12.19 -6.58
C ALA A 596 -23.11 -11.44 -7.63
N MET A 597 -24.06 -12.12 -8.28
CA MET A 597 -24.92 -11.52 -9.30
C MET A 597 -25.83 -10.44 -8.70
N ALA A 598 -26.37 -10.65 -7.50
CA ALA A 598 -27.18 -9.65 -6.80
C ALA A 598 -26.36 -8.38 -6.46
N ALA A 599 -25.16 -8.56 -5.91
CA ALA A 599 -24.27 -7.44 -5.62
C ALA A 599 -23.82 -6.69 -6.89
N LEU A 600 -23.57 -7.42 -7.98
CA LEU A 600 -23.27 -6.82 -9.28
C LEU A 600 -24.47 -6.04 -9.84
N GLN A 601 -25.71 -6.49 -9.59
CA GLN A 601 -26.92 -5.80 -10.02
C GLN A 601 -27.12 -4.50 -9.25
N GLU A 602 -27.00 -4.55 -7.92
CA GLU A 602 -27.05 -3.37 -7.06
C GLU A 602 -25.98 -2.35 -7.45
N ALA A 603 -24.79 -2.84 -7.81
CA ALA A 603 -23.72 -2.01 -8.31
C ALA A 603 -23.91 -1.53 -9.77
N GLY A 604 -24.96 -1.92 -10.49
CA GLY A 604 -25.23 -1.50 -11.87
C GLY A 604 -24.30 -2.11 -12.92
N PHE A 605 -23.65 -3.25 -12.63
CA PHE A 605 -22.85 -3.99 -13.59
C PHE A 605 -23.69 -4.97 -14.41
N VAL A 606 -24.80 -5.45 -13.87
CA VAL A 606 -25.76 -6.33 -14.55
C VAL A 606 -27.15 -5.74 -14.44
N ASP A 607 -27.99 -5.99 -15.45
CA ASP A 607 -29.31 -5.36 -15.55
C ASP A 607 -30.35 -6.14 -14.72
N GLN A 608 -30.23 -7.47 -14.70
CA GLN A 608 -31.12 -8.37 -13.95
C GLN A 608 -30.41 -9.64 -13.51
N VAL A 609 -30.74 -10.14 -12.32
CA VAL A 609 -30.32 -11.48 -11.88
C VAL A 609 -31.18 -12.53 -12.59
N GLY A 610 -30.59 -13.23 -13.55
CA GLY A 610 -31.23 -14.36 -14.24
C GLY A 610 -31.24 -15.64 -13.41
N ALA A 611 -31.65 -16.74 -14.04
CA ALA A 611 -31.59 -18.06 -13.40
C ALA A 611 -30.14 -18.42 -13.03
N ILE A 612 -29.92 -18.66 -11.74
CA ILE A 612 -28.63 -19.16 -11.25
C ILE A 612 -28.59 -20.67 -11.52
N PRO A 613 -27.52 -21.19 -12.15
CA PRO A 613 -27.35 -22.63 -12.33
C PRO A 613 -27.50 -23.37 -10.99
N ASP A 614 -28.27 -24.46 -10.99
CA ASP A 614 -28.84 -25.12 -9.80
C ASP A 614 -27.83 -25.43 -8.68
N ALA A 615 -28.17 -25.07 -7.43
CA ALA A 615 -27.33 -25.22 -6.24
C ALA A 615 -27.14 -26.69 -5.81
N ALA A 616 -28.01 -27.61 -6.26
CA ALA A 616 -27.83 -29.06 -6.03
C ALA A 616 -26.57 -29.64 -6.72
N ALA A 617 -26.05 -28.95 -7.75
CA ALA A 617 -24.79 -29.30 -8.39
C ALA A 617 -23.55 -29.01 -7.50
N ASP A 618 -23.71 -28.31 -6.38
CA ASP A 618 -22.58 -27.84 -5.57
C ASP A 618 -21.88 -28.94 -4.81
N ALA A 619 -22.57 -29.94 -4.27
CA ALA A 619 -21.91 -30.99 -3.47
C ALA A 619 -21.03 -31.90 -4.35
N GLU A 620 -21.55 -32.29 -5.52
CA GLU A 620 -20.80 -33.10 -6.48
C GLU A 620 -19.68 -32.29 -7.14
N ALA A 621 -19.95 -31.04 -7.56
CA ALA A 621 -18.92 -30.17 -8.12
C ALA A 621 -17.81 -29.87 -7.10
N LEU A 622 -18.16 -29.67 -5.82
CA LEU A 622 -17.19 -29.46 -4.73
C LEU A 622 -16.33 -30.71 -4.55
N THR A 623 -16.93 -31.90 -4.62
CA THR A 623 -16.23 -33.19 -4.53
C THR A 623 -15.27 -33.38 -5.71
N GLN A 624 -15.75 -33.18 -6.95
CA GLN A 624 -14.91 -33.25 -8.16
C GLN A 624 -13.78 -32.20 -8.14
N PHE A 625 -14.07 -30.99 -7.64
CA PHE A 625 -13.07 -29.95 -7.47
C PHE A 625 -12.01 -30.34 -6.43
N HIS A 626 -12.44 -30.92 -5.30
CA HIS A 626 -11.55 -31.45 -4.28
C HIS A 626 -10.68 -32.60 -4.82
N GLU A 627 -11.22 -33.49 -5.64
CA GLU A 627 -10.46 -34.54 -6.32
C GLU A 627 -9.43 -33.99 -7.30
N ARG A 628 -9.79 -32.98 -8.11
CA ARG A 628 -8.84 -32.31 -9.02
C ARG A 628 -7.66 -31.70 -8.25
N LEU A 629 -7.94 -31.04 -7.12
CA LEU A 629 -6.89 -30.50 -6.24
C LEU A 629 -5.96 -31.58 -5.70
N ARG A 630 -6.50 -32.73 -5.25
CA ARG A 630 -5.70 -33.87 -4.78
C ARG A 630 -4.84 -34.48 -5.88
N ARG A 631 -5.33 -34.58 -7.11
CA ARG A 631 -4.51 -35.08 -8.24
C ARG A 631 -3.31 -34.19 -8.53
N PHE A 632 -3.50 -32.87 -8.42
CA PHE A 632 -2.44 -31.90 -8.71
C PHE A 632 -1.42 -31.79 -7.56
N ALA A 633 -1.88 -31.88 -6.32
CA ALA A 633 -1.03 -31.79 -5.15
C ALA A 633 -1.31 -32.97 -4.20
N PRO A 634 -0.83 -34.18 -4.54
CA PRO A 634 -1.17 -35.41 -3.80
C PRO A 634 -0.68 -35.41 -2.36
N GLU A 635 0.35 -34.62 -2.03
CA GLU A 635 0.84 -34.45 -0.67
C GLU A 635 0.10 -33.37 0.13
N SER A 636 -0.89 -32.70 -0.47
CA SER A 636 -1.67 -31.64 0.18
C SER A 636 -2.95 -32.20 0.80
N ALA A 637 -3.28 -31.74 2.00
CA ALA A 637 -4.45 -32.18 2.76
C ALA A 637 -5.51 -31.07 2.78
N TYR A 638 -6.03 -30.73 1.60
CA TYR A 638 -7.03 -29.67 1.48
C TYR A 638 -8.31 -29.99 2.26
N ALA A 639 -8.79 -29.03 3.03
CA ALA A 639 -10.06 -29.05 3.74
C ALA A 639 -10.83 -27.76 3.42
N PHE A 640 -12.12 -27.87 3.13
CA PHE A 640 -12.95 -26.68 2.92
C PHE A 640 -13.29 -26.04 4.27
N VAL A 641 -12.94 -24.77 4.41
CA VAL A 641 -13.22 -23.93 5.57
C VAL A 641 -14.28 -22.92 5.15
N ARG A 642 -15.50 -23.09 5.66
CA ARG A 642 -16.57 -22.10 5.48
C ARG A 642 -16.15 -20.80 6.16
N ARG A 643 -16.47 -19.69 5.50
CA ARG A 643 -16.36 -18.37 6.11
C ARG A 643 -17.44 -18.29 7.19
N TRP A 644 -17.04 -17.97 8.42
CA TRP A 644 -17.98 -17.69 9.49
C TRP A 644 -18.67 -16.35 9.15
N ALA A 645 -20.01 -16.35 9.20
CA ALA A 645 -20.84 -15.19 8.88
C ALA A 645 -20.65 -14.08 9.92
#